data_AF-A0A8J4U5I8-F1
#
_entry.id   AF-A0A8J4U5I8-F1
#
_cell.length_a   1.000
_cell.length_b   1.000
_cell.length_c   1.000
_cell.angle_alpha   90.00
_cell.angle_beta   90.00
_cell.angle_gamma   90.00
#
_symmetry.space_group_name_H-M   'P 1'
#
loop_
_entity.id
_entity.type
_entity.pdbx_description
1 polymer ?
#
loop_
_entity_poly.entity_id
_entity_poly.type
_entity_poly.pdbx_seq_one_letter_code
_entity_poly.pdbx_strand_id
1 'polypeptide(L)'
;MSLRELKVCLLGDTGVGKSSIVCRFVEDSFDPNINPTIGASFMTKTVQYQNELHKFLIWDTAGQERFRALAPMYYRGSAAAIIVYDITKEESFLTLKNWVKELRQHGPPNIVVAIAGNKCDLSDAREVLEKDAKDYADSIHAIFVETSAKNAVNINEIFTEISQKIPLLDTSDSAPHNGIVKFQQFRFSSKSEQMFRFFLILSFRIHKLQALGNRAHGTDHCATHHTRLCKLRVEPEEPAVRVDSLEAESITVRNMANVVLEFKASVGDLDPQSCPVLIIGQLGYLQQINWTQIKGKLLPVVSKETWHSALSSLNPNPTDSCSLYLNYASVAALPSRVSRHNSPSSAHFLTRLVRTSLPAGNNRCILMLCEKSDVFASACAIARAFPLFTRRSTSCTMQKKHVTVEFVVIGQDNTQLDSSILESLSNAADGVRLAARIVDTPCSEMDTDHFLEEIEAVGNELNITPTIIRGQELKQKGFGGIYGVGKAAVHPPALAVLSHTPIGATQTIAWIGKGIVYDTGGLSIKSKSTMPGMKRDCGGAAAILGAFKATIKQGFKDNLHAVFCLAENAVGPTATRPDDIHTLYSGKTVEINNTDAEGRLVLSDGVVYASKDLSADIILDMATLTGGQGISTGKYHAAIMTNSEQWEMACVRAGRSSGDLTHPLVYCPELHFSEFTSAVADMKNSVA
;
A
#
# COMPACT_ATOMS: atom_id res chain seq x y z
N MET A 1 -2.39 -13.45 38.29
CA MET A 1 -3.56 -13.09 37.47
C MET A 1 -3.51 -13.91 36.19
N SER A 2 -4.50 -14.75 35.94
CA SER A 2 -4.68 -15.45 34.66
C SER A 2 -5.02 -14.44 33.56
N LEU A 3 -4.46 -14.62 32.36
CA LEU A 3 -4.78 -13.81 31.19
C LEU A 3 -5.71 -14.61 30.28
N ARG A 4 -6.88 -14.05 29.97
CA ARG A 4 -7.90 -14.64 29.13
C ARG A 4 -8.08 -13.81 27.87
N GLU A 5 -7.87 -14.42 26.70
CA GLU A 5 -8.06 -13.73 25.41
C GLU A 5 -9.50 -13.94 24.89
N LEU A 6 -10.19 -12.83 24.61
CA LEU A 6 -11.59 -12.82 24.19
C LEU A 6 -11.70 -12.16 22.81
N LYS A 7 -11.95 -12.97 21.77
CA LYS A 7 -12.22 -12.43 20.43
C LYS A 7 -13.64 -11.88 20.36
N VAL A 8 -13.77 -10.59 20.02
CA VAL A 8 -15.06 -9.89 19.89
C VAL A 8 -15.14 -9.24 18.52
N CYS A 9 -16.29 -9.34 17.85
CA CYS A 9 -16.52 -8.64 16.58
C CYS A 9 -17.68 -7.64 16.69
N LEU A 10 -17.56 -6.49 16.04
CA LEU A 10 -18.64 -5.51 15.93
C LEU A 10 -19.31 -5.64 14.57
N LEU A 11 -20.63 -5.74 14.54
CA LEU A 11 -21.47 -5.88 13.35
C LEU A 11 -22.55 -4.78 13.33
N GLY A 12 -23.12 -4.50 12.15
CA GLY A 12 -24.13 -3.46 11.97
C GLY A 12 -23.82 -2.54 10.78
N ASP A 13 -24.75 -1.67 10.43
CA ASP A 13 -24.68 -0.88 9.19
C ASP A 13 -23.61 0.22 9.22
N THR A 14 -23.30 0.80 8.07
CA THR A 14 -22.39 1.93 7.97
C THR A 14 -22.95 3.14 8.72
N GLY A 15 -22.12 3.81 9.52
CA GLY A 15 -22.51 5.05 10.21
C GLY A 15 -23.28 4.89 11.54
N VAL A 16 -23.54 3.66 11.99
CA VAL A 16 -24.14 3.40 13.32
C VAL A 16 -23.18 3.66 14.49
N GLY A 17 -21.87 3.81 14.21
CA GLY A 17 -20.85 4.20 15.19
C GLY A 17 -20.06 3.04 15.82
N LYS A 18 -19.99 1.87 15.16
CA LYS A 18 -19.14 0.72 15.57
C LYS A 18 -17.71 1.16 15.87
N SER A 19 -17.04 1.77 14.89
CA SER A 19 -15.67 2.25 14.99
C SER A 19 -15.50 3.27 16.11
N SER A 20 -16.46 4.17 16.29
CA SER A 20 -16.45 5.15 17.38
C SER A 20 -16.55 4.50 18.76
N ILE A 21 -17.35 3.43 18.92
CA ILE A 21 -17.40 2.65 20.16
C ILE A 21 -16.04 1.99 20.42
N VAL A 22 -15.40 1.42 19.41
CA VAL A 22 -14.08 0.78 19.58
C VAL A 22 -13.00 1.80 19.92
N CYS A 23 -12.92 2.93 19.20
CA CYS A 23 -11.99 4.02 19.51
C CYS A 23 -12.21 4.55 20.92
N ARG A 24 -13.47 4.77 21.32
CA ARG A 24 -13.79 5.22 22.68
C ARG A 24 -13.38 4.19 23.73
N PHE A 25 -13.60 2.90 23.48
CA PHE A 25 -13.19 1.86 24.40
C PHE A 25 -11.67 1.74 24.49
N VAL A 26 -10.96 1.70 23.37
CA VAL A 26 -9.52 1.40 23.31
C VAL A 26 -8.65 2.61 23.66
N GLU A 27 -8.98 3.77 23.12
CA GLU A 27 -8.13 4.97 23.13
C GLU A 27 -8.70 6.10 23.99
N ASP A 28 -9.91 5.94 24.52
CA ASP A 28 -10.69 7.03 25.15
C ASP A 28 -10.80 8.28 24.27
N SER A 29 -10.96 8.07 22.96
CA SER A 29 -11.02 9.11 21.94
C SER A 29 -12.36 9.09 21.18
N PHE A 30 -12.78 10.24 20.65
CA PHE A 30 -13.92 10.35 19.74
C PHE A 30 -13.63 11.38 18.65
N ASP A 31 -13.77 10.97 17.39
CA ASP A 31 -13.66 11.83 16.21
C ASP A 31 -15.03 11.88 15.49
N PRO A 32 -15.67 13.06 15.37
CA PRO A 32 -16.93 13.19 14.64
C PRO A 32 -16.79 12.94 13.13
N ASN A 33 -15.58 13.00 12.58
CA ASN A 33 -15.30 12.85 11.15
C ASN A 33 -14.62 11.50 10.84
N ILE A 34 -14.87 10.46 11.65
CA ILE A 34 -14.29 9.14 11.43
C ILE A 34 -14.71 8.57 10.06
N ASN A 35 -13.72 8.18 9.25
CA ASN A 35 -13.98 7.59 7.94
C ASN A 35 -14.65 6.21 8.08
N PRO A 36 -15.53 5.80 7.15
CA PRO A 36 -16.10 4.45 7.17
C PRO A 36 -15.03 3.37 7.11
N THR A 37 -15.13 2.34 7.97
CA THR A 37 -14.24 1.18 7.95
C THR A 37 -14.38 0.41 6.63
N ILE A 38 -13.25 0.15 5.98
CA ILE A 38 -13.15 -0.67 4.76
C ILE A 38 -12.67 -2.07 5.18
N GLY A 39 -13.45 -3.11 4.91
CA GLY A 39 -13.15 -4.48 5.35
C GLY A 39 -13.32 -4.67 6.87
N ALA A 40 -12.21 -4.67 7.63
CA ALA A 40 -12.24 -4.68 9.09
C ALA A 40 -10.97 -4.05 9.69
N SER A 41 -11.11 -3.45 10.87
CA SER A 41 -10.00 -2.96 11.71
C SER A 41 -9.84 -3.85 12.94
N PHE A 42 -8.59 -4.03 13.38
CA PHE A 42 -8.27 -4.87 14.54
C PHE A 42 -7.64 -4.03 15.65
N MET A 43 -8.25 -4.07 16.84
CA MET A 43 -7.74 -3.38 18.03
C MET A 43 -7.73 -4.32 19.24
N THR A 44 -6.90 -4.02 20.23
CA THR A 44 -6.84 -4.82 21.47
C THR A 44 -6.86 -3.93 22.70
N LYS A 45 -7.61 -4.35 23.73
CA LYS A 45 -7.56 -3.73 25.06
C LYS A 45 -7.59 -4.79 26.14
N THR A 46 -6.72 -4.66 27.13
CA THR A 46 -6.73 -5.51 28.33
C THR A 46 -7.45 -4.79 29.45
N VAL A 47 -8.44 -5.45 30.05
CA VAL A 47 -9.22 -4.94 31.19
C VAL A 47 -9.10 -5.95 32.33
N GLN A 48 -8.96 -5.46 33.56
CA GLN A 48 -9.04 -6.32 34.74
C GLN A 48 -10.50 -6.61 35.05
N TYR A 49 -10.88 -7.89 35.11
CA TYR A 49 -12.21 -8.33 35.48
C TYR A 49 -12.10 -9.40 36.57
N GLN A 50 -12.62 -9.09 37.77
CA GLN A 50 -12.41 -9.89 38.98
C GLN A 50 -10.90 -10.13 39.25
N ASN A 51 -10.47 -11.39 39.37
CA ASN A 51 -9.08 -11.80 39.59
C ASN A 51 -8.35 -12.21 38.29
N GLU A 52 -8.93 -11.91 37.13
CA GLU A 52 -8.37 -12.22 35.81
C GLU A 52 -8.11 -10.94 34.98
N LEU A 53 -7.21 -11.05 34.00
CA LEU A 53 -7.02 -10.04 32.96
C LEU A 53 -7.71 -10.53 31.70
N HIS A 54 -8.72 -9.79 31.23
CA HIS A 54 -9.41 -10.06 29.98
C HIS A 54 -8.81 -9.21 28.86
N LYS A 55 -8.13 -9.84 27.91
CA LYS A 55 -7.60 -9.19 26.71
C LYS A 55 -8.60 -9.34 25.56
N PHE A 56 -9.29 -8.27 25.25
CA PHE A 56 -10.20 -8.19 24.11
C PHE A 56 -9.42 -8.10 22.81
N LEU A 57 -9.73 -8.98 21.87
CA LEU A 57 -9.25 -8.96 20.49
C LEU A 57 -10.42 -8.51 19.62
N ILE A 58 -10.50 -7.20 19.36
CA ILE A 58 -11.69 -6.54 18.82
C ILE A 58 -11.57 -6.38 17.30
N TRP A 59 -12.55 -6.92 16.58
CA TRP A 59 -12.69 -6.81 15.14
C TRP A 59 -13.83 -5.83 14.81
N ASP A 60 -13.49 -4.60 14.45
CA ASP A 60 -14.43 -3.61 13.91
C ASP A 60 -14.69 -3.89 12.43
N THR A 61 -15.90 -4.31 12.06
CA THR A 61 -16.20 -4.70 10.67
C THR A 61 -16.84 -3.58 9.86
N ALA A 62 -16.66 -3.60 8.54
CA ALA A 62 -17.34 -2.71 7.62
C ALA A 62 -18.85 -2.97 7.65
N GLY A 63 -19.64 -1.90 7.72
CA GLY A 63 -21.10 -1.98 7.67
C GLY A 63 -21.68 -1.77 6.27
N GLN A 64 -20.84 -1.86 5.21
CA GLN A 64 -21.32 -1.69 3.83
C GLN A 64 -21.75 -3.04 3.27
N GLU A 65 -22.85 -3.03 2.54
CA GLU A 65 -23.45 -4.17 1.86
C GLU A 65 -22.46 -4.90 0.94
N ARG A 66 -21.54 -4.17 0.31
CA ARG A 66 -20.50 -4.73 -0.58
C ARG A 66 -19.50 -5.64 0.15
N PHE A 67 -19.30 -5.47 1.46
CA PHE A 67 -18.40 -6.29 2.28
C PHE A 67 -19.15 -7.35 3.11
N ARG A 68 -20.49 -7.45 2.97
CA ARG A 68 -21.32 -8.36 3.77
C ARG A 68 -20.93 -9.82 3.58
N ALA A 69 -20.52 -10.22 2.38
CA ALA A 69 -20.02 -11.57 2.09
C ALA A 69 -18.76 -11.96 2.90
N LEU A 70 -18.02 -10.97 3.43
CA LEU A 70 -16.83 -11.19 4.27
C LEU A 70 -17.16 -11.29 5.77
N ALA A 71 -18.40 -10.96 6.19
CA ALA A 71 -18.78 -11.00 7.60
C ALA A 71 -18.51 -12.36 8.29
N PRO A 72 -18.78 -13.52 7.65
CA PRO A 72 -18.46 -14.84 8.22
C PRO A 72 -16.99 -15.04 8.62
N MET A 73 -16.06 -14.42 7.90
CA MET A 73 -14.64 -14.49 8.22
C MET A 73 -14.34 -13.82 9.57
N TYR A 74 -15.03 -12.73 9.91
CA TYR A 74 -14.70 -11.93 11.08
C TYR A 74 -15.23 -12.54 12.38
N TYR A 75 -16.47 -13.03 12.39
CA TYR A 75 -17.05 -13.66 13.59
C TYR A 75 -16.66 -15.14 13.78
N ARG A 76 -15.90 -15.73 12.85
CA ARG A 76 -15.35 -17.09 13.02
C ARG A 76 -14.44 -17.16 14.25
N GLY A 77 -14.81 -18.01 15.20
CA GLY A 77 -14.06 -18.17 16.46
C GLY A 77 -14.16 -16.99 17.42
N SER A 78 -15.10 -16.05 17.20
CA SER A 78 -15.40 -15.01 18.18
C SER A 78 -16.13 -15.58 19.39
N ALA A 79 -15.72 -15.17 20.58
CA ALA A 79 -16.41 -15.48 21.84
C ALA A 79 -17.67 -14.63 22.02
N ALA A 80 -17.67 -13.40 21.48
CA ALA A 80 -18.84 -12.53 21.47
C ALA A 80 -18.96 -11.69 20.19
N ALA A 81 -20.17 -11.21 19.91
CA ALA A 81 -20.47 -10.24 18.88
C ALA A 81 -21.28 -9.07 19.47
N ILE A 82 -20.88 -7.84 19.14
CA ILE A 82 -21.64 -6.62 19.46
C ILE A 82 -22.30 -6.15 18.17
N ILE A 83 -23.63 -6.15 18.12
CA ILE A 83 -24.40 -5.69 16.96
C ILE A 83 -24.94 -4.30 17.28
N VAL A 84 -24.50 -3.31 16.51
CA VAL A 84 -24.72 -1.89 16.79
C VAL A 84 -25.79 -1.34 15.84
N TYR A 85 -26.73 -0.59 16.40
CA TYR A 85 -27.68 0.23 15.63
C TYR A 85 -27.65 1.69 16.13
N ASP A 86 -28.20 2.59 15.34
CA ASP A 86 -28.31 4.01 15.65
C ASP A 86 -29.72 4.30 16.16
N ILE A 87 -29.86 4.82 17.39
CA ILE A 87 -31.19 5.06 17.98
C ILE A 87 -32.00 6.12 17.23
N THR A 88 -31.34 6.97 16.42
CA THR A 88 -31.98 8.01 15.62
C THR A 88 -32.33 7.53 14.21
N LYS A 89 -32.22 6.23 13.92
CA LYS A 89 -32.51 5.64 12.61
C LYS A 89 -33.21 4.30 12.75
N GLU A 90 -34.53 4.27 12.60
CA GLU A 90 -35.34 3.05 12.71
C GLU A 90 -34.88 1.95 11.75
N GLU A 91 -34.50 2.31 10.52
CA GLU A 91 -34.00 1.38 9.50
C GLU A 91 -32.80 0.56 10.00
N SER A 92 -31.88 1.19 10.77
CA SER A 92 -30.70 0.51 11.28
C SER A 92 -31.04 -0.58 12.31
N PHE A 93 -32.14 -0.40 13.06
CA PHE A 93 -32.65 -1.40 13.99
C PHE A 93 -33.36 -2.55 13.26
N LEU A 94 -34.03 -2.28 12.14
CA LEU A 94 -34.58 -3.32 11.27
C LEU A 94 -33.46 -4.18 10.66
N THR A 95 -32.40 -3.56 10.13
CA THR A 95 -31.26 -4.30 9.56
C THR A 95 -30.47 -5.08 10.61
N LEU A 96 -30.41 -4.60 11.86
CA LEU A 96 -29.82 -5.34 12.99
C LEU A 96 -30.44 -6.74 13.13
N LYS A 97 -31.74 -6.91 12.91
CA LYS A 97 -32.39 -8.23 12.99
C LYS A 97 -31.86 -9.21 11.93
N ASN A 98 -31.51 -8.70 10.74
CA ASN A 98 -30.86 -9.48 9.70
C ASN A 98 -29.43 -9.88 10.10
N TRP A 99 -28.68 -8.98 10.73
CA TRP A 99 -27.35 -9.28 11.28
C TRP A 99 -27.40 -10.36 12.36
N VAL A 100 -28.39 -10.32 13.25
CA VAL A 100 -28.63 -11.38 14.24
C VAL A 100 -28.90 -12.72 13.55
N LYS A 101 -29.82 -12.74 12.57
CA LYS A 101 -30.17 -13.97 11.84
C LYS A 101 -28.96 -14.59 11.14
N GLU A 102 -28.17 -13.76 10.45
CA GLU A 102 -26.96 -14.18 9.76
C GLU A 102 -25.91 -14.74 10.74
N LEU A 103 -25.68 -14.04 11.86
CA LEU A 103 -24.75 -14.48 12.88
C LEU A 103 -25.18 -15.82 13.51
N ARG A 104 -26.47 -16.02 13.75
CA ARG A 104 -26.98 -17.28 14.28
C ARG A 104 -26.88 -18.43 13.27
N GLN A 105 -26.93 -18.12 11.97
CA GLN A 105 -26.85 -19.12 10.90
C GLN A 105 -25.42 -19.58 10.61
N HIS A 106 -24.44 -18.66 10.68
CA HIS A 106 -23.07 -18.91 10.23
C HIS A 106 -22.00 -18.74 11.32
N GLY A 107 -22.36 -18.17 12.47
CA GLY A 107 -21.45 -17.90 13.57
C GLY A 107 -21.22 -19.10 14.49
N PRO A 108 -20.30 -18.98 15.45
CA PRO A 108 -20.05 -20.01 16.46
C PRO A 108 -21.33 -20.32 17.26
N PRO A 109 -21.60 -21.61 17.60
CA PRO A 109 -22.85 -22.01 18.25
C PRO A 109 -23.06 -21.36 19.63
N ASN A 110 -21.96 -21.09 20.35
CA ASN A 110 -21.98 -20.53 21.71
C ASN A 110 -21.53 -19.07 21.75
N ILE A 111 -21.69 -18.31 20.66
CA ILE A 111 -21.32 -16.89 20.64
C ILE A 111 -22.24 -16.06 21.54
N VAL A 112 -21.66 -15.28 22.45
CA VAL A 112 -22.40 -14.29 23.25
C VAL A 112 -22.80 -13.13 22.34
N VAL A 113 -24.08 -12.81 22.28
CA VAL A 113 -24.60 -11.69 21.47
C VAL A 113 -24.91 -10.51 22.38
N ALA A 114 -24.42 -9.33 22.02
CA ALA A 114 -24.75 -8.06 22.64
C ALA A 114 -25.32 -7.10 21.58
N ILE A 115 -26.35 -6.36 21.94
CA ILE A 115 -26.98 -5.31 21.14
C ILE A 115 -26.60 -3.97 21.76
N ALA A 116 -26.05 -3.07 20.94
CA ALA A 116 -25.71 -1.71 21.34
C ALA A 116 -26.60 -0.69 20.60
N GLY A 117 -27.45 0.01 21.35
CA GLY A 117 -28.18 1.17 20.85
C GLY A 117 -27.33 2.42 20.97
N ASN A 118 -26.64 2.81 19.90
CA ASN A 118 -25.65 3.88 19.95
C ASN A 118 -26.27 5.25 19.67
N LYS A 119 -25.58 6.31 20.14
CA LYS A 119 -25.96 7.72 20.08
C LYS A 119 -27.11 8.09 21.04
N CYS A 120 -27.14 7.47 22.22
CA CYS A 120 -28.11 7.82 23.27
C CYS A 120 -28.01 9.29 23.75
N ASP A 121 -26.91 9.98 23.44
CA ASP A 121 -26.78 11.43 23.61
C ASP A 121 -27.71 12.26 22.70
N LEU A 122 -28.31 11.66 21.67
CA LEU A 122 -29.26 12.29 20.75
C LEU A 122 -30.71 11.85 21.04
N SER A 123 -31.09 11.79 22.31
CA SER A 123 -32.42 11.32 22.74
C SER A 123 -33.60 12.10 22.13
N ASP A 124 -33.41 13.38 21.80
CA ASP A 124 -34.44 14.22 21.16
C ASP A 124 -34.75 13.81 19.70
N ALA A 125 -33.82 13.12 19.04
CA ALA A 125 -33.95 12.63 17.67
C ALA A 125 -34.21 11.11 17.62
N ARG A 126 -34.67 10.53 18.73
CA ARG A 126 -34.89 9.08 18.84
C ARG A 126 -36.04 8.62 17.94
N GLU A 127 -35.75 7.61 17.14
CA GLU A 127 -36.76 6.89 16.33
C GLU A 127 -37.03 5.49 16.90
N VAL A 128 -36.08 4.88 17.62
CA VAL A 128 -36.22 3.54 18.23
C VAL A 128 -36.40 3.66 19.74
N LEU A 129 -37.54 3.21 20.26
CA LEU A 129 -37.79 3.18 21.70
C LEU A 129 -36.87 2.17 22.38
N GLU A 130 -36.29 2.56 23.52
CA GLU A 130 -35.42 1.69 24.32
C GLU A 130 -36.14 0.38 24.70
N LYS A 131 -37.44 0.48 25.02
CA LYS A 131 -38.28 -0.67 25.34
C LYS A 131 -38.32 -1.69 24.21
N ASP A 132 -38.51 -1.25 22.96
CA ASP A 132 -38.65 -2.15 21.81
C ASP A 132 -37.33 -2.88 21.52
N ALA A 133 -36.21 -2.17 21.65
CA ALA A 133 -34.88 -2.75 21.48
C ALA A 133 -34.53 -3.74 22.59
N LYS A 134 -34.92 -3.43 23.83
CA LYS A 134 -34.76 -4.30 24.99
C LYS A 134 -35.63 -5.56 24.90
N ASP A 135 -36.93 -5.40 24.59
CA ASP A 135 -37.87 -6.51 24.39
C ASP A 135 -37.36 -7.46 23.29
N TYR A 136 -36.79 -6.91 22.20
CA TYR A 136 -36.16 -7.71 21.15
C TYR A 136 -34.89 -8.43 21.64
N ALA A 137 -33.99 -7.74 22.35
CA ALA A 137 -32.77 -8.34 22.90
C ALA A 137 -33.09 -9.51 23.84
N ASP A 138 -34.08 -9.33 24.72
CA ASP A 138 -34.56 -10.34 25.66
C ASP A 138 -35.11 -11.56 24.91
N SER A 139 -35.87 -11.35 23.82
CA SER A 139 -36.43 -12.42 22.99
C SER A 139 -35.37 -13.33 22.34
N ILE A 140 -34.14 -12.83 22.16
CA ILE A 140 -33.01 -13.59 21.58
C ILE A 140 -31.89 -13.90 22.59
N HIS A 141 -32.15 -13.65 23.88
CA HIS A 141 -31.21 -13.79 25.00
C HIS A 141 -29.90 -13.01 24.84
N ALA A 142 -29.93 -11.87 24.14
CA ALA A 142 -28.78 -10.98 23.97
C ALA A 142 -28.59 -10.06 25.18
N ILE A 143 -27.36 -9.56 25.37
CA ILE A 143 -27.10 -8.41 26.25
C ILE A 143 -27.64 -7.16 25.55
N PHE A 144 -28.25 -6.22 26.28
CA PHE A 144 -28.68 -4.93 25.73
C PHE A 144 -28.09 -3.78 26.53
N VAL A 145 -27.45 -2.83 25.83
CA VAL A 145 -26.89 -1.61 26.43
C VAL A 145 -27.09 -0.45 25.46
N GLU A 146 -27.62 0.68 25.92
CA GLU A 146 -27.54 1.92 25.16
C GLU A 146 -26.21 2.63 25.41
N THR A 147 -25.55 3.08 24.35
CA THR A 147 -24.20 3.65 24.40
C THR A 147 -24.13 5.04 23.77
N SER A 148 -23.22 5.88 24.26
CA SER A 148 -22.78 7.08 23.55
C SER A 148 -21.27 7.04 23.39
N ALA A 149 -20.79 6.76 22.18
CA ALA A 149 -19.37 6.87 21.86
C ALA A 149 -18.84 8.31 22.04
N LYS A 150 -19.70 9.31 21.81
CA LYS A 150 -19.36 10.74 21.96
C LYS A 150 -19.10 11.10 23.42
N ASN A 151 -20.04 10.76 24.30
CA ASN A 151 -20.02 11.13 25.72
C ASN A 151 -19.46 10.03 26.63
N ALA A 152 -18.92 8.94 26.06
CA ALA A 152 -18.40 7.77 26.77
C ALA A 152 -19.41 7.02 27.65
N VAL A 153 -20.71 7.14 27.37
CA VAL A 153 -21.78 6.50 28.16
C VAL A 153 -21.84 5.00 27.86
N ASN A 154 -21.76 4.19 28.91
CA ASN A 154 -21.88 2.72 28.93
C ASN A 154 -20.93 1.96 27.99
N ILE A 155 -19.86 2.61 27.53
CA ILE A 155 -18.88 1.98 26.64
C ILE A 155 -18.10 0.88 27.35
N ASN A 156 -17.66 1.07 28.59
CA ASN A 156 -16.98 0.00 29.34
C ASN A 156 -17.95 -1.07 29.85
N GLU A 157 -19.21 -0.69 30.08
CA GLU A 157 -20.26 -1.57 30.62
C GLU A 157 -20.55 -2.72 29.65
N ILE A 158 -20.75 -2.45 28.36
CA ILE A 158 -21.04 -3.52 27.37
C ILE A 158 -19.93 -4.58 27.29
N PHE A 159 -18.65 -4.19 27.41
CA PHE A 159 -17.54 -5.15 27.45
C PHE A 159 -17.42 -5.87 28.80
N THR A 160 -17.84 -5.23 29.88
CA THR A 160 -17.91 -5.84 31.22
C THR A 160 -19.01 -6.89 31.29
N GLU A 161 -20.18 -6.63 30.71
CA GLU A 161 -21.28 -7.58 30.57
C GLU A 161 -20.89 -8.79 29.69
N ILE A 162 -20.12 -8.55 28.62
CA ILE A 162 -19.54 -9.66 27.83
C ILE A 162 -18.60 -10.51 28.68
N SER A 163 -17.75 -9.88 29.50
CA SER A 163 -16.84 -10.61 30.40
C SER A 163 -17.59 -11.47 31.41
N GLN A 164 -18.74 -11.01 31.90
CA GLN A 164 -19.62 -11.75 32.81
C GLN A 164 -20.24 -12.97 32.14
N LYS A 165 -20.71 -12.83 30.90
CA LYS A 165 -21.57 -13.82 30.23
C LYS A 165 -20.80 -14.93 29.51
N ILE A 166 -19.49 -14.77 29.29
CA ILE A 166 -18.65 -15.80 28.68
C ILE A 166 -18.27 -16.85 29.77
N PRO A 167 -18.68 -18.12 29.64
CA PRO A 167 -18.46 -19.15 30.67
C PRO A 167 -16.99 -19.29 31.05
N LEU A 168 -16.67 -19.42 32.34
CA LEU A 168 -15.31 -19.78 32.77
C LEU A 168 -14.98 -21.18 32.19
N LEU A 169 -13.77 -21.35 31.66
CA LEU A 169 -13.31 -22.68 31.28
C LEU A 169 -13.09 -23.47 32.58
N ASP A 170 -13.88 -24.52 32.80
CA ASP A 170 -13.65 -25.45 33.90
C ASP A 170 -12.26 -26.05 33.77
N THR A 171 -11.41 -25.78 34.75
CA THR A 171 -10.09 -26.42 34.93
C THR A 171 -10.27 -27.84 35.45
N SER A 172 -10.98 -28.70 34.71
CA SER A 172 -11.19 -30.11 35.04
C SER A 172 -11.11 -31.03 33.82
N ASP A 173 -10.13 -30.78 32.95
CA ASP A 173 -9.55 -31.83 32.10
C ASP A 173 -8.03 -31.63 32.02
N SER A 174 -7.38 -31.86 33.16
CA SER A 174 -5.93 -32.06 33.22
C SER A 174 -5.62 -33.55 33.01
N ALA A 175 -5.46 -33.96 31.76
CA ALA A 175 -4.67 -35.14 31.41
C ALA A 175 -3.31 -34.66 30.85
N PRO A 176 -2.17 -35.20 31.31
CA PRO A 176 -0.87 -34.69 30.92
C PRO A 176 -0.46 -35.25 29.56
N HIS A 177 -0.55 -34.44 28.50
CA HIS A 177 0.21 -34.72 27.28
C HIS A 177 1.64 -34.19 27.42
N ASN A 178 2.46 -34.96 28.15
CA ASN A 178 3.90 -34.99 27.91
C ASN A 178 4.14 -35.62 26.54
N GLY A 179 4.35 -34.78 25.53
CA GLY A 179 4.77 -35.17 24.20
C GLY A 179 5.82 -34.20 23.70
N ILE A 180 7.08 -34.46 24.07
CA ILE A 180 8.25 -33.90 23.39
C ILE A 180 8.15 -34.31 21.91
N VAL A 181 7.77 -33.39 21.02
CA VAL A 181 8.01 -33.60 19.58
C VAL A 181 9.46 -33.21 19.31
N LYS A 182 10.34 -34.22 19.39
CA LYS A 182 11.66 -34.16 18.77
C LYS A 182 11.47 -33.93 17.27
N PHE A 183 12.01 -32.83 16.74
CA PHE A 183 12.27 -32.70 15.31
C PHE A 183 13.31 -33.76 14.92
N GLN A 184 12.87 -34.90 14.42
CA GLN A 184 13.72 -35.84 13.71
C GLN A 184 13.88 -35.32 12.28
N GLN A 185 15.10 -34.89 11.97
CA GLN A 185 15.62 -34.76 10.61
C GLN A 185 15.35 -36.06 9.84
N PHE A 186 14.48 -36.02 8.84
CA PHE A 186 14.50 -37.01 7.77
C PHE A 186 15.30 -36.44 6.60
N ARG A 187 16.55 -36.87 6.51
CA ARG A 187 17.28 -36.95 5.24
C ARG A 187 16.67 -38.11 4.45
N PHE A 188 16.27 -37.86 3.21
CA PHE A 188 16.20 -38.92 2.21
C PHE A 188 17.04 -38.53 0.99
N SER A 189 17.95 -39.44 0.65
CA SER A 189 18.84 -39.40 -0.49
C SER A 189 18.10 -39.70 -1.79
N SER A 190 18.76 -39.34 -2.89
CA SER A 190 18.35 -39.53 -4.27
C SER A 190 18.06 -40.99 -4.66
N LYS A 191 17.21 -41.11 -5.70
CA LYS A 191 16.90 -42.27 -6.57
C LYS A 191 15.75 -43.20 -6.13
N SER A 192 14.54 -42.90 -6.58
CA SER A 192 13.87 -43.67 -7.65
C SER A 192 12.46 -43.12 -7.92
N GLU A 193 12.26 -42.57 -9.14
CA GLU A 193 10.97 -42.59 -9.83
C GLU A 193 10.46 -44.04 -9.96
N GLN A 194 9.15 -44.21 -10.20
CA GLN A 194 8.43 -45.46 -10.50
C GLN A 194 7.72 -46.18 -9.35
N MET A 195 6.71 -45.54 -8.75
CA MET A 195 5.48 -46.22 -8.34
C MET A 195 4.45 -45.17 -7.94
N PHE A 196 3.59 -44.78 -8.89
CA PHE A 196 2.19 -44.32 -8.72
C PHE A 196 1.68 -43.59 -9.98
N ARG A 197 2.06 -44.12 -11.16
CA ARG A 197 1.39 -43.90 -12.45
C ARG A 197 0.41 -45.05 -12.78
N PHE A 198 -0.17 -45.72 -11.79
CA PHE A 198 -0.91 -46.97 -12.01
C PHE A 198 -2.22 -47.10 -11.22
N PHE A 199 -3.06 -46.06 -11.22
CA PHE A 199 -4.50 -46.24 -10.97
C PHE A 199 -5.32 -45.58 -12.10
N LEU A 200 -5.54 -46.41 -13.12
CA LEU A 200 -6.71 -46.48 -14.01
C LEU A 200 -6.97 -45.35 -15.00
N ILE A 201 -6.46 -45.59 -16.22
CA ILE A 201 -7.22 -45.38 -17.46
C ILE A 201 -7.79 -46.74 -17.90
N LEU A 202 -9.05 -46.71 -18.36
CA LEU A 202 -9.71 -47.56 -19.39
C LEU A 202 -10.81 -48.54 -18.95
N SER A 203 -12.06 -48.20 -19.36
CA SER A 203 -13.15 -49.06 -19.91
C SER A 203 -14.55 -48.53 -19.51
N PHE A 204 -15.60 -48.30 -20.31
CA PHE A 204 -16.04 -48.53 -21.71
C PHE A 204 -17.29 -47.63 -21.94
N ARG A 205 -17.38 -46.68 -22.90
CA ARG A 205 -17.90 -46.66 -24.31
C ARG A 205 -19.39 -46.97 -24.64
N ILE A 206 -20.08 -45.94 -25.19
CA ILE A 206 -20.98 -45.84 -26.39
C ILE A 206 -22.48 -46.28 -26.37
N HIS A 207 -23.40 -45.32 -26.64
CA HIS A 207 -24.43 -45.24 -27.74
C HIS A 207 -25.23 -43.91 -27.58
N LYS A 208 -25.16 -42.87 -28.44
CA LYS A 208 -25.69 -42.57 -29.80
C LYS A 208 -27.23 -42.48 -29.92
N LEU A 209 -27.77 -41.25 -30.14
CA LEU A 209 -28.55 -40.79 -31.33
C LEU A 209 -29.70 -39.77 -31.04
N GLN A 210 -29.59 -38.62 -31.73
CA GLN A 210 -30.57 -37.87 -32.57
C GLN A 210 -31.96 -37.43 -32.05
N ALA A 211 -32.25 -36.12 -32.23
CA ALA A 211 -33.18 -35.54 -33.23
C ALA A 211 -33.49 -34.07 -32.83
N LEU A 212 -33.17 -33.05 -33.66
CA LEU A 212 -34.04 -32.35 -34.65
C LEU A 212 -35.26 -31.66 -34.00
N GLY A 213 -35.69 -30.43 -34.29
CA GLY A 213 -35.47 -29.34 -35.26
C GLY A 213 -36.39 -28.18 -34.78
N ASN A 214 -36.35 -26.90 -35.18
CA ASN A 214 -36.64 -26.26 -36.47
C ASN A 214 -36.72 -24.73 -36.13
N ARG A 215 -36.02 -23.83 -36.84
CA ARG A 215 -36.47 -22.98 -37.98
C ARG A 215 -37.47 -21.84 -37.69
N ALA A 216 -37.03 -20.62 -38.02
CA ALA A 216 -37.61 -19.67 -39.02
C ALA A 216 -38.08 -18.25 -38.58
N HIS A 217 -37.42 -17.27 -39.25
CA HIS A 217 -37.93 -16.07 -39.96
C HIS A 217 -38.37 -14.74 -39.29
N GLY A 218 -37.90 -13.65 -39.91
CA GLY A 218 -38.51 -12.30 -40.02
C GLY A 218 -37.50 -11.15 -39.79
N THR A 219 -36.71 -10.68 -40.76
CA THR A 219 -36.93 -9.60 -41.78
C THR A 219 -37.26 -8.19 -41.28
N ASP A 220 -36.42 -7.24 -41.74
CA ASP A 220 -36.66 -5.84 -42.14
C ASP A 220 -37.12 -4.78 -41.13
N HIS A 221 -36.32 -3.71 -40.93
CA HIS A 221 -36.45 -2.48 -41.73
C HIS A 221 -35.43 -1.38 -41.40
N CYS A 222 -35.10 -0.66 -42.47
CA CYS A 222 -34.33 0.57 -42.60
C CYS A 222 -35.08 1.79 -42.03
N ALA A 223 -34.37 2.79 -41.47
CA ALA A 223 -34.54 4.20 -41.84
C ALA A 223 -33.61 5.13 -41.04
N THR A 224 -32.69 5.72 -41.80
CA THR A 224 -32.05 7.03 -41.61
C THR A 224 -32.97 8.11 -41.03
N HIS A 225 -32.45 8.96 -40.14
CA HIS A 225 -32.75 10.40 -40.14
C HIS A 225 -31.55 11.24 -39.70
N HIS A 226 -31.01 11.97 -40.68
CA HIS A 226 -30.17 13.14 -40.52
C HIS A 226 -30.94 14.23 -39.77
N THR A 227 -30.30 14.91 -38.82
CA THR A 227 -30.48 16.37 -38.71
C THR A 227 -29.18 17.04 -38.28
N ARG A 228 -28.87 18.08 -39.05
CA ARG A 228 -27.70 18.94 -39.05
C ARG A 228 -27.97 20.16 -38.15
N LEU A 229 -26.87 20.85 -37.81
CA LEU A 229 -26.77 22.26 -37.37
C LEU A 229 -27.07 22.50 -35.87
N CYS A 230 -26.33 23.32 -35.12
CA CYS A 230 -25.56 24.49 -35.52
C CYS A 230 -24.38 24.74 -34.56
N LYS A 231 -23.28 25.24 -35.15
CA LYS A 231 -22.12 25.85 -34.49
C LYS A 231 -22.55 27.13 -33.76
N LEU A 232 -22.06 27.35 -32.55
CA LEU A 232 -21.78 28.69 -32.02
C LEU A 232 -20.44 28.64 -31.29
N ARG A 233 -19.45 29.25 -31.94
CA ARG A 233 -18.08 29.44 -31.48
C ARG A 233 -18.02 30.83 -30.86
N VAL A 234 -17.61 30.94 -29.60
CA VAL A 234 -17.28 32.20 -28.95
C VAL A 234 -15.89 32.03 -28.36
N GLU A 235 -14.91 32.68 -28.97
CA GLU A 235 -13.60 32.93 -28.36
C GLU A 235 -13.62 34.34 -27.76
N PRO A 236 -12.95 34.55 -26.62
CA PRO A 236 -12.40 35.86 -26.31
C PRO A 236 -10.88 35.83 -26.11
N GLU A 237 -10.28 36.87 -26.67
CA GLU A 237 -8.88 37.26 -26.69
C GLU A 237 -8.26 37.46 -25.30
N GLU A 238 -7.00 37.07 -25.15
CA GLU A 238 -6.10 37.48 -24.05
C GLU A 238 -5.49 38.87 -24.33
N PRO A 239 -5.28 39.73 -23.31
CA PRO A 239 -4.35 40.84 -23.42
C PRO A 239 -2.99 40.49 -22.79
N ALA A 240 -1.95 40.70 -23.59
CA ALA A 240 -0.54 40.54 -23.26
C ALA A 240 -0.07 41.45 -22.10
N VAL A 241 0.70 40.89 -21.17
CA VAL A 241 1.48 41.64 -20.18
C VAL A 241 2.97 41.42 -20.43
N ARG A 242 3.70 42.54 -20.48
CA ARG A 242 5.14 42.65 -20.73
C ARG A 242 5.96 41.90 -19.68
N VAL A 243 6.95 41.13 -20.15
CA VAL A 243 7.95 40.44 -19.33
C VAL A 243 9.18 41.34 -19.23
N ASP A 244 9.42 41.90 -18.05
CA ASP A 244 10.74 42.45 -17.69
C ASP A 244 11.62 41.32 -17.16
N SER A 245 12.80 41.20 -17.77
CA SER A 245 13.82 40.18 -17.53
C SER A 245 14.47 40.32 -16.16
N LEU A 246 14.10 39.43 -15.23
CA LEU A 246 14.87 39.08 -14.04
C LEU A 246 15.18 37.58 -14.11
N GLU A 247 16.43 37.24 -13.82
CA GLU A 247 17.05 35.91 -13.93
C GLU A 247 16.12 34.78 -13.45
N ALA A 248 15.80 33.86 -14.37
CA ALA A 248 14.98 32.69 -14.12
C ALA A 248 15.77 31.58 -13.42
N GLU A 249 15.94 31.68 -12.10
CA GLU A 249 15.95 30.46 -11.29
C GLU A 249 14.53 29.88 -11.33
N SER A 250 14.38 28.64 -11.81
CA SER A 250 13.08 28.01 -12.00
C SER A 250 12.26 28.03 -10.71
N ILE A 251 10.99 28.43 -10.85
CA ILE A 251 9.99 28.51 -9.77
C ILE A 251 9.82 27.16 -9.04
N THR A 252 10.26 26.06 -9.65
CA THR A 252 10.26 24.68 -9.15
C THR A 252 11.19 24.46 -7.95
N VAL A 253 12.26 25.26 -7.76
CA VAL A 253 13.25 25.05 -6.69
C VAL A 253 12.84 25.71 -5.35
N ARG A 254 11.94 26.70 -5.37
CA ARG A 254 11.75 27.60 -4.20
C ARG A 254 11.04 26.98 -2.99
N ASN A 255 10.49 25.77 -3.06
CA ASN A 255 9.69 25.19 -1.96
C ASN A 255 9.83 23.66 -1.83
N MET A 256 11.05 23.16 -1.63
CA MET A 256 11.30 21.76 -1.24
C MET A 256 11.65 21.64 0.25
N ALA A 257 11.34 20.50 0.86
CA ALA A 257 11.81 20.14 2.18
C ALA A 257 13.35 20.02 2.16
N ASN A 258 14.01 20.95 2.83
CA ASN A 258 15.46 21.07 2.87
C ASN A 258 16.09 20.10 3.87
N VAL A 259 15.99 18.78 3.65
CA VAL A 259 16.71 17.77 4.44
C VAL A 259 17.82 17.15 3.61
N VAL A 260 19.06 17.23 4.09
CA VAL A 260 20.23 16.51 3.55
C VAL A 260 20.44 15.25 4.37
N LEU A 261 20.51 14.10 3.70
CA LEU A 261 20.83 12.81 4.31
C LEU A 261 22.27 12.44 3.98
N GLU A 262 23.04 12.07 4.99
CA GLU A 262 24.44 11.67 4.84
C GLU A 262 24.66 10.32 5.53
N PHE A 263 25.20 9.34 4.82
CA PHE A 263 25.51 8.02 5.37
C PHE A 263 27.00 7.94 5.74
N LYS A 264 27.30 7.45 6.95
CA LYS A 264 28.67 7.30 7.46
C LYS A 264 28.95 5.89 7.97
N ALA A 265 30.19 5.44 7.77
CA ALA A 265 30.67 4.13 8.21
C ALA A 265 31.17 4.11 9.66
N SER A 266 31.57 5.25 10.21
CA SER A 266 32.13 5.35 11.57
C SER A 266 31.16 6.03 12.53
N VAL A 267 31.16 5.52 13.77
CA VAL A 267 30.43 6.13 14.87
C VAL A 267 31.25 7.29 15.43
N GLY A 268 30.79 8.52 15.20
CA GLY A 268 31.45 9.73 15.70
C GLY A 268 30.94 10.16 17.08
N ASP A 269 31.79 10.84 17.84
CA ASP A 269 31.41 11.52 19.08
C ASP A 269 30.57 12.78 18.76
N LEU A 270 29.44 12.95 19.45
CA LEU A 270 28.52 14.07 19.26
C LEU A 270 27.82 14.40 20.58
N ASP A 271 27.63 15.68 20.88
CA ASP A 271 26.81 16.12 22.01
C ASP A 271 25.32 16.12 21.63
N PRO A 272 24.45 15.34 22.31
CA PRO A 272 23.01 15.29 22.04
C PRO A 272 22.29 16.63 22.04
N GLN A 273 22.76 17.61 22.82
CA GLN A 273 22.13 18.94 22.84
C GLN A 273 22.35 19.69 21.51
N SER A 274 23.52 19.51 20.91
CA SER A 274 23.89 20.10 19.62
C SER A 274 23.37 19.31 18.43
N CYS A 275 23.29 17.98 18.56
CA CYS A 275 22.89 17.06 17.51
C CYS A 275 22.01 15.95 18.12
N PRO A 276 20.67 16.13 18.16
CA PRO A 276 19.78 15.14 18.72
C PRO A 276 19.94 13.77 18.06
N VAL A 277 19.91 12.72 18.87
CA VAL A 277 20.23 11.34 18.46
C VAL A 277 19.06 10.40 18.65
N LEU A 278 18.84 9.55 17.65
CA LEU A 278 17.95 8.39 17.73
C LEU A 278 18.75 7.12 17.47
N ILE A 279 18.80 6.23 18.47
CA ILE A 279 19.45 4.91 18.36
C ILE A 279 18.36 3.87 18.07
N ILE A 280 18.49 3.10 16.99
CA ILE A 280 17.46 2.15 16.56
C ILE A 280 18.09 0.78 16.28
N GLY A 281 17.44 -0.29 16.71
CA GLY A 281 17.81 -1.66 16.36
C GLY A 281 16.81 -2.68 16.88
N GLN A 282 17.00 -3.96 16.56
CA GLN A 282 16.27 -5.00 17.30
C GLN A 282 16.74 -5.02 18.76
N LEU A 283 15.83 -5.35 19.69
CA LEU A 283 16.17 -5.33 21.13
C LEU A 283 17.39 -6.19 21.47
N GLY A 284 17.52 -7.36 20.84
CA GLY A 284 18.68 -8.24 21.02
C GLY A 284 20.01 -7.58 20.58
N TYR A 285 19.99 -6.79 19.50
CA TYR A 285 21.17 -6.06 19.02
C TYR A 285 21.52 -4.88 19.92
N LEU A 286 20.50 -4.14 20.37
CA LEU A 286 20.66 -3.03 21.32
C LEU A 286 21.26 -3.50 22.65
N GLN A 287 20.93 -4.72 23.11
CA GLN A 287 21.50 -5.30 24.32
C GLN A 287 22.94 -5.81 24.14
N GLN A 288 23.35 -6.15 22.92
CA GLN A 288 24.69 -6.68 22.60
C GLN A 288 25.73 -5.57 22.35
N ILE A 289 25.32 -4.36 22.01
CA ILE A 289 26.26 -3.27 21.70
C ILE A 289 27.12 -2.90 22.90
N ASN A 290 28.43 -2.70 22.67
CA ASN A 290 29.33 -2.30 23.75
C ASN A 290 29.12 -0.81 24.08
N TRP A 291 29.05 -0.48 25.37
CA TRP A 291 28.99 0.90 25.84
C TRP A 291 30.09 1.78 25.23
N THR A 292 31.30 1.24 25.02
CA THR A 292 32.40 1.99 24.40
C THR A 292 32.11 2.50 22.99
N GLN A 293 31.21 1.83 22.26
CA GLN A 293 30.83 2.20 20.89
C GLN A 293 29.79 3.32 20.84
N ILE A 294 29.00 3.51 21.91
CA ILE A 294 27.89 4.49 21.93
C ILE A 294 28.10 5.63 22.91
N LYS A 295 28.99 5.49 23.89
CA LYS A 295 29.21 6.49 24.95
C LYS A 295 29.52 7.88 24.40
N GLY A 296 30.21 7.96 23.26
CA GLY A 296 30.58 9.22 22.60
C GLY A 296 29.40 10.05 22.10
N LYS A 297 28.23 9.42 21.93
CA LYS A 297 26.98 10.09 21.54
C LYS A 297 26.05 10.40 22.70
N LEU A 298 26.42 10.00 23.91
CA LEU A 298 25.51 9.95 25.06
C LEU A 298 26.11 10.64 26.28
N LEU A 299 27.42 10.62 26.45
CA LEU A 299 28.10 11.32 27.52
C LEU A 299 28.17 12.83 27.25
N PRO A 300 28.17 13.66 28.31
CA PRO A 300 28.04 13.29 29.73
C PRO A 300 26.59 13.08 30.20
N VAL A 301 25.59 13.34 29.35
CA VAL A 301 24.18 13.48 29.75
C VAL A 301 23.46 12.16 30.06
N VAL A 302 23.88 11.06 29.46
CA VAL A 302 23.31 9.72 29.67
C VAL A 302 24.42 8.79 30.17
N SER A 303 24.25 8.25 31.38
CA SER A 303 25.18 7.28 31.96
C SER A 303 24.93 5.87 31.43
N LYS A 304 25.89 4.97 31.69
CA LYS A 304 25.78 3.55 31.33
C LYS A 304 24.59 2.89 32.03
N GLU A 305 24.32 3.28 33.27
CA GLU A 305 23.21 2.77 34.09
C GLU A 305 21.86 3.21 33.52
N THR A 306 21.74 4.47 33.09
CA THR A 306 20.54 4.99 32.41
C THR A 306 20.29 4.24 31.10
N TRP A 307 21.34 4.01 30.31
CA TRP A 307 21.25 3.21 29.08
C TRP A 307 20.71 1.80 29.35
N HIS A 308 21.29 1.06 30.30
CA HIS A 308 20.82 -0.29 30.62
C HIS A 308 19.39 -0.30 31.18
N SER A 309 19.02 0.70 31.97
CA SER A 309 17.65 0.84 32.49
C SER A 309 16.65 1.09 31.37
N ALA A 310 16.98 1.96 30.41
CA ALA A 310 16.16 2.22 29.22
C ALA A 310 16.03 0.99 28.32
N LEU A 311 17.10 0.21 28.13
CA LEU A 311 16.98 -1.05 27.38
C LEU A 311 16.12 -2.09 28.07
N SER A 312 16.11 -2.09 29.40
CA SER A 312 15.31 -3.04 30.20
C SER A 312 13.82 -2.67 30.25
N SER A 313 13.47 -1.39 29.97
CA SER A 313 12.08 -0.95 29.90
C SER A 313 11.43 -1.19 28.54
N LEU A 314 12.22 -1.35 27.47
CA LEU A 314 11.71 -1.60 26.11
C LEU A 314 11.03 -2.97 26.01
N ASN A 315 9.79 -2.99 25.53
CA ASN A 315 9.01 -4.20 25.28
C ASN A 315 8.36 -4.16 23.88
N PRO A 316 9.13 -4.35 22.80
CA PRO A 316 8.64 -4.17 21.43
C PRO A 316 7.55 -5.18 21.06
N ASN A 317 6.33 -4.69 20.87
CA ASN A 317 5.19 -5.44 20.33
C ASN A 317 4.21 -4.53 19.55
N PRO A 318 4.48 -4.18 18.27
CA PRO A 318 5.62 -4.63 17.46
C PRO A 318 6.90 -3.79 17.65
N THR A 319 6.77 -2.53 18.05
CA THR A 319 7.89 -1.58 18.25
C THR A 319 7.74 -0.89 19.59
N ASP A 320 8.83 -0.35 20.13
CA ASP A 320 8.80 0.47 21.34
C ASP A 320 9.90 1.54 21.31
N SER A 321 9.76 2.62 22.09
CA SER A 321 10.80 3.65 22.19
C SER A 321 10.85 4.28 23.58
N CYS A 322 12.06 4.58 24.04
CA CYS A 322 12.33 5.24 25.32
C CYS A 322 13.15 6.50 25.09
N SER A 323 12.71 7.62 25.67
CA SER A 323 13.55 8.81 25.77
C SER A 323 14.71 8.53 26.74
N LEU A 324 15.92 8.88 26.33
CA LEU A 324 17.14 8.78 27.15
C LEU A 324 17.46 10.11 27.82
N TYR A 325 17.20 11.22 27.11
CA TYR A 325 17.47 12.57 27.58
C TYR A 325 16.49 13.54 26.92
N LEU A 326 15.40 13.85 27.63
CA LEU A 326 14.36 14.80 27.20
C LEU A 326 13.93 14.56 25.74
N ASN A 327 14.08 15.58 24.88
CA ASN A 327 13.86 15.51 23.44
C ASN A 327 15.19 15.66 22.67
N TYR A 328 16.29 15.14 23.22
CA TYR A 328 17.63 15.22 22.61
C TYR A 328 18.23 13.83 22.34
N ALA A 329 17.90 12.82 23.14
CA ALA A 329 18.35 11.45 22.88
C ALA A 329 17.20 10.46 23.09
N SER A 330 17.05 9.50 22.20
CA SER A 330 16.05 8.43 22.30
C SER A 330 16.60 7.10 21.76
N VAL A 331 16.09 6.00 22.30
CA VAL A 331 16.35 4.64 21.81
C VAL A 331 15.03 4.00 21.37
N ALA A 332 15.02 3.29 20.25
CA ALA A 332 13.84 2.62 19.73
C ALA A 332 14.14 1.16 19.34
N ALA A 333 13.24 0.26 19.70
CA ALA A 333 13.33 -1.16 19.40
C ALA A 333 12.42 -1.54 18.22
N LEU A 334 13.01 -2.21 17.24
CA LEU A 334 12.32 -2.87 16.13
C LEU A 334 11.75 -4.24 16.56
N PRO A 335 10.77 -4.80 15.80
CA PRO A 335 10.24 -6.13 16.07
C PRO A 335 11.34 -7.20 16.01
N SER A 336 11.31 -8.14 16.96
CA SER A 336 12.23 -9.28 17.00
C SER A 336 11.75 -10.49 16.19
N ARG A 337 10.49 -10.48 15.74
CA ARG A 337 9.87 -11.56 14.97
C ARG A 337 9.25 -11.01 13.71
N VAL A 338 9.64 -11.55 12.56
CA VAL A 338 9.10 -11.21 11.25
C VAL A 338 8.58 -12.46 10.55
N SER A 339 7.49 -12.31 9.80
CA SER A 339 6.94 -13.42 9.00
C SER A 339 7.80 -13.68 7.75
N ARG A 340 7.66 -14.86 7.15
CA ARG A 340 8.44 -15.28 5.97
C ARG A 340 8.29 -14.37 4.74
N HIS A 341 7.20 -13.62 4.64
CA HIS A 341 6.93 -12.71 3.52
C HIS A 341 7.30 -11.25 3.83
N ASN A 342 7.82 -10.96 5.02
CA ASN A 342 8.32 -9.64 5.37
C ASN A 342 9.85 -9.57 5.18
N SER A 343 10.37 -8.36 5.16
CA SER A 343 11.80 -8.08 5.20
C SER A 343 12.35 -8.32 6.61
N PRO A 344 13.49 -9.01 6.78
CA PRO A 344 14.19 -9.15 8.06
C PRO A 344 14.51 -7.80 8.73
N SER A 345 14.85 -6.79 7.92
CA SER A 345 15.12 -5.42 8.37
C SER A 345 13.96 -4.72 9.08
N SER A 346 12.72 -5.22 8.94
CA SER A 346 11.53 -4.53 9.43
C SER A 346 11.39 -3.08 8.93
N ALA A 347 11.88 -2.80 7.72
CA ALA A 347 11.96 -1.47 7.10
C ALA A 347 10.70 -0.58 7.26
N HIS A 348 9.49 -1.14 7.14
CA HIS A 348 8.26 -0.35 7.30
C HIS A 348 8.07 0.22 8.72
N PHE A 349 8.46 -0.54 9.74
CA PHE A 349 8.44 -0.08 11.14
C PHE A 349 9.52 0.97 11.38
N LEU A 350 10.70 0.79 10.78
CA LEU A 350 11.81 1.74 10.86
C LEU A 350 11.41 3.12 10.34
N THR A 351 10.77 3.23 9.17
CA THR A 351 10.29 4.51 8.65
C THR A 351 9.33 5.20 9.63
N ARG A 352 8.42 4.44 10.26
CA ARG A 352 7.49 4.99 11.27
C ARG A 352 8.22 5.49 12.50
N LEU A 353 9.13 4.68 13.06
CA LEU A 353 9.90 5.02 14.25
C LEU A 353 10.77 6.27 14.03
N VAL A 354 11.42 6.39 12.87
CA VAL A 354 12.20 7.60 12.56
C VAL A 354 11.30 8.84 12.52
N ARG A 355 10.08 8.74 11.99
CA ARG A 355 9.15 9.88 11.96
C ARG A 355 8.60 10.26 13.34
N THR A 356 8.41 9.29 14.24
CA THR A 356 7.77 9.53 15.54
C THR A 356 8.77 9.79 16.67
N SER A 357 9.95 9.20 16.60
CA SER A 357 10.89 9.12 17.72
C SER A 357 12.19 9.86 17.46
N LEU A 358 12.44 10.38 16.25
CA LEU A 358 13.61 11.22 15.99
C LEU A 358 13.37 12.60 16.58
N PRO A 359 14.21 13.06 17.53
CA PRO A 359 13.96 14.36 18.12
C PRO A 359 14.18 15.52 17.12
N ALA A 360 13.49 16.63 17.37
CA ALA A 360 13.54 17.80 16.50
C ALA A 360 14.92 18.49 16.61
N GLY A 361 15.43 19.01 15.49
CA GLY A 361 16.71 19.70 15.43
C GLY A 361 17.11 20.00 14.00
N ASN A 362 18.06 20.93 13.82
CA ASN A 362 18.63 21.26 12.51
C ASN A 362 19.67 20.23 12.08
N ASN A 363 20.53 19.78 12.99
CA ASN A 363 21.47 18.69 12.79
C ASN A 363 21.02 17.51 13.64
N ARG A 364 20.83 16.33 13.06
CA ARG A 364 20.31 15.15 13.77
C ARG A 364 21.14 13.93 13.40
N CYS A 365 21.23 12.97 14.32
CA CYS A 365 21.95 11.72 14.11
C CYS A 365 21.01 10.52 14.29
N ILE A 366 21.06 9.58 13.36
CA ILE A 366 20.41 8.27 13.49
C ILE A 366 21.51 7.22 13.57
N LEU A 367 21.57 6.48 14.67
CA LEU A 367 22.47 5.34 14.84
C LEU A 367 21.68 4.06 14.63
N MET A 368 21.89 3.38 13.52
CA MET A 368 21.19 2.16 13.13
C MET A 368 22.03 0.92 13.45
N LEU A 369 21.50 0.03 14.29
CA LEU A 369 22.09 -1.27 14.61
C LEU A 369 21.35 -2.36 13.83
N CYS A 370 22.05 -3.01 12.90
CA CYS A 370 21.50 -4.10 12.11
C CYS A 370 22.58 -5.06 11.59
N GLU A 371 22.16 -6.19 11.03
CA GLU A 371 23.06 -7.05 10.27
C GLU A 371 23.45 -6.40 8.94
N LYS A 372 24.58 -6.81 8.36
CA LYS A 372 25.08 -6.25 7.08
C LYS A 372 24.06 -6.40 5.94
N SER A 373 23.31 -7.50 5.92
CA SER A 373 22.27 -7.77 4.92
C SER A 373 21.08 -6.79 4.99
N ASP A 374 20.86 -6.14 6.14
CA ASP A 374 19.72 -5.25 6.36
C ASP A 374 20.06 -3.77 6.14
N VAL A 375 21.34 -3.43 5.94
CA VAL A 375 21.83 -2.05 5.80
C VAL A 375 21.11 -1.33 4.65
N PHE A 376 21.00 -1.98 3.49
CA PHE A 376 20.38 -1.38 2.30
C PHE A 376 18.89 -1.08 2.53
N ALA A 377 18.12 -2.04 3.03
CA ALA A 377 16.71 -1.84 3.34
C ALA A 377 16.50 -0.77 4.42
N SER A 378 17.38 -0.73 5.42
CA SER A 378 17.32 0.24 6.51
C SER A 378 17.61 1.66 6.01
N ALA A 379 18.61 1.84 5.14
CA ALA A 379 18.90 3.11 4.50
C ALA A 379 17.71 3.62 3.67
N CYS A 380 17.11 2.76 2.85
CA CYS A 380 15.92 3.11 2.06
C CYS A 380 14.73 3.48 2.95
N ALA A 381 14.50 2.75 4.05
CA ALA A 381 13.46 3.05 5.03
C ALA A 381 13.67 4.39 5.75
N ILE A 382 14.93 4.72 6.10
CA ILE A 382 15.29 6.02 6.70
C ILE A 382 15.09 7.13 5.68
N ALA A 383 15.49 6.94 4.42
CA ALA A 383 15.28 7.93 3.34
C ALA A 383 13.79 8.28 3.17
N ARG A 384 12.91 7.26 3.20
CA ARG A 384 11.44 7.45 3.16
C ARG A 384 10.89 8.26 4.33
N ALA A 385 11.61 8.37 5.45
CA ALA A 385 11.17 9.18 6.58
C ALA A 385 11.28 10.70 6.31
N PHE A 386 12.03 11.11 5.28
CA PHE A 386 12.31 12.51 4.94
C PHE A 386 11.83 12.88 3.53
N PRO A 387 10.51 13.07 3.33
CA PRO A 387 9.96 13.47 2.03
C PRO A 387 10.47 14.85 1.59
N LEU A 388 10.60 15.04 0.28
CA LEU A 388 11.09 16.29 -0.31
C LEU A 388 9.98 17.30 -0.64
N PHE A 389 8.75 16.85 -0.90
CA PHE A 389 7.68 17.76 -1.31
C PHE A 389 6.93 18.32 -0.09
N THR A 390 6.74 19.65 -0.04
CA THR A 390 5.83 20.30 0.92
C THR A 390 5.42 21.68 0.42
N ARG A 391 4.15 22.03 0.62
CA ARG A 391 3.63 23.40 0.42
C ARG A 391 3.13 24.03 1.73
N ARG A 392 3.53 23.48 2.88
CA ARG A 392 3.17 24.06 4.19
C ARG A 392 3.95 25.36 4.39
N SER A 393 3.24 26.47 4.59
CA SER A 393 3.80 27.82 4.77
C SER A 393 4.83 27.93 5.89
N THR A 394 4.68 27.15 6.97
CA THR A 394 5.59 27.13 8.12
C THR A 394 6.79 26.20 7.95
N SER A 395 6.77 25.31 6.95
CA SER A 395 7.83 24.31 6.72
C SER A 395 8.79 24.71 5.60
N CYS A 396 8.46 25.73 4.81
CA CYS A 396 9.33 26.34 3.81
C CYS A 396 10.33 27.29 4.49
N THR A 397 11.18 26.77 5.37
CA THR A 397 12.33 27.51 5.88
C THR A 397 13.54 27.29 4.96
N MET A 398 14.24 28.36 4.60
CA MET A 398 15.48 28.30 3.79
C MET A 398 16.63 27.52 4.46
N GLN A 399 16.53 27.24 5.77
CA GLN A 399 17.57 26.51 6.50
C GLN A 399 17.60 25.03 6.12
N LYS A 400 18.76 24.54 5.67
CA LYS A 400 19.05 23.12 5.45
C LYS A 400 19.14 22.40 6.79
N LYS A 401 18.34 21.34 6.93
CA LYS A 401 18.41 20.38 8.03
C LYS A 401 19.30 19.22 7.59
N HIS A 402 20.26 18.85 8.42
CA HIS A 402 21.17 17.76 8.16
C HIS A 402 20.80 16.56 9.04
N VAL A 403 20.78 15.38 8.44
CA VAL A 403 20.56 14.11 9.13
C VAL A 403 21.70 13.16 8.76
N THR A 404 22.55 12.88 9.72
CA THR A 404 23.63 11.90 9.57
C THR A 404 23.11 10.53 10.02
N VAL A 405 23.28 9.52 9.17
CA VAL A 405 22.91 8.14 9.44
C VAL A 405 24.19 7.32 9.57
N GLU A 406 24.38 6.73 10.73
CA GLU A 406 25.54 5.91 11.07
C GLU A 406 25.10 4.47 11.30
N PHE A 407 25.86 3.52 10.77
CA PHE A 407 25.56 2.10 10.92
C PHE A 407 26.53 1.43 11.90
N VAL A 408 25.97 0.64 12.81
CA VAL A 408 26.72 -0.33 13.61
C VAL A 408 26.31 -1.72 13.13
N VAL A 409 27.20 -2.36 12.39
CA VAL A 409 26.98 -3.71 11.85
C VAL A 409 27.18 -4.73 12.96
N ILE A 410 26.16 -5.55 13.21
CA ILE A 410 26.17 -6.64 14.20
C ILE A 410 26.43 -7.97 13.47
N GLY A 411 27.40 -8.77 13.93
CA GLY A 411 27.75 -10.07 13.35
C GLY A 411 29.23 -10.45 13.51
N GLN A 412 29.64 -11.62 13.00
CA GLN A 412 31.02 -12.12 13.08
C GLN A 412 32.02 -11.24 12.29
N ASP A 413 31.53 -10.55 11.26
CA ASP A 413 32.30 -9.60 10.48
C ASP A 413 32.01 -8.18 10.97
N ASN A 414 32.67 -7.73 12.04
CA ASN A 414 32.73 -6.31 12.47
C ASN A 414 33.44 -5.42 11.42
N THR A 415 33.17 -5.65 10.14
CA THR A 415 33.72 -4.90 9.02
C THR A 415 32.97 -3.58 8.91
N GLN A 416 33.72 -2.48 8.95
CA GLN A 416 33.17 -1.17 8.61
C GLN A 416 32.58 -1.22 7.19
N LEU A 417 31.52 -0.44 6.97
CA LEU A 417 30.99 -0.24 5.62
C LEU A 417 32.06 0.45 4.78
N ASP A 418 32.33 -0.08 3.60
CA ASP A 418 33.25 0.53 2.66
C ASP A 418 32.61 1.75 1.99
N SER A 419 33.44 2.59 1.35
CA SER A 419 32.96 3.78 0.65
C SER A 419 31.99 3.43 -0.49
N SER A 420 32.18 2.27 -1.13
CA SER A 420 31.34 1.83 -2.24
C SER A 420 29.90 1.51 -1.81
N ILE A 421 29.72 0.87 -0.64
CA ILE A 421 28.39 0.66 -0.06
C ILE A 421 27.78 2.00 0.31
N LEU A 422 28.51 2.90 0.98
CA LEU A 422 27.94 4.21 1.38
C LEU A 422 27.47 5.03 0.17
N GLU A 423 28.24 5.04 -0.91
CA GLU A 423 27.83 5.66 -2.18
C GLU A 423 26.57 5.00 -2.76
N SER A 424 26.50 3.67 -2.72
CA SER A 424 25.30 2.93 -3.10
C SER A 424 24.06 3.33 -2.28
N LEU A 425 24.20 3.46 -0.96
CA LEU A 425 23.12 3.89 -0.07
C LEU A 425 22.67 5.32 -0.38
N SER A 426 23.61 6.22 -0.64
CA SER A 426 23.33 7.61 -1.02
C SER A 426 22.54 7.66 -2.34
N ASN A 427 23.02 6.96 -3.36
CA ASN A 427 22.39 6.90 -4.67
C ASN A 427 20.98 6.29 -4.60
N ALA A 428 20.78 5.23 -3.81
CA ALA A 428 19.47 4.63 -3.58
C ALA A 428 18.53 5.57 -2.81
N ALA A 429 19.01 6.23 -1.75
CA ALA A 429 18.22 7.18 -0.97
C ALA A 429 17.76 8.38 -1.81
N ASP A 430 18.62 8.89 -2.69
CA ASP A 430 18.28 9.95 -3.62
C ASP A 430 17.21 9.50 -4.62
N GLY A 431 17.35 8.30 -5.19
CA GLY A 431 16.34 7.71 -6.07
C GLY A 431 14.97 7.52 -5.39
N VAL A 432 14.96 7.02 -4.16
CA VAL A 432 13.75 6.85 -3.34
C VAL A 432 13.07 8.19 -3.07
N ARG A 433 13.83 9.21 -2.70
CA ARG A 433 13.30 10.54 -2.39
C ARG A 433 12.87 11.30 -3.65
N LEU A 434 13.55 11.10 -4.77
CA LEU A 434 13.13 11.60 -6.09
C LEU A 434 11.76 11.04 -6.47
N ALA A 435 11.61 9.72 -6.42
CA ALA A 435 10.34 9.07 -6.74
C ALA A 435 9.21 9.57 -5.83
N ALA A 436 9.44 9.62 -4.51
CA ALA A 436 8.47 10.12 -3.55
C ALA A 436 8.10 11.59 -3.81
N ARG A 437 9.07 12.44 -4.19
CA ARG A 437 8.82 13.84 -4.51
C ARG A 437 7.86 13.98 -5.68
N ILE A 438 8.16 13.31 -6.79
CA ILE A 438 7.32 13.35 -8.01
C ILE A 438 5.90 12.90 -7.68
N VAL A 439 5.75 11.80 -6.96
CA VAL A 439 4.46 11.23 -6.54
C VAL A 439 3.67 12.14 -5.58
N ASP A 440 4.36 12.90 -4.74
CA ASP A 440 3.73 13.82 -3.79
C ASP A 440 3.45 15.21 -4.38
N THR A 441 4.09 15.62 -5.47
CA THR A 441 3.80 16.87 -6.18
C THR A 441 2.38 16.82 -6.78
N PRO A 442 1.53 17.84 -6.62
CA PRO A 442 0.20 17.89 -7.23
C PRO A 442 0.32 17.99 -8.76
N CYS A 443 -0.67 17.49 -9.48
CA CYS A 443 -0.68 17.49 -10.95
C CYS A 443 -0.64 18.90 -11.58
N SER A 444 -1.07 19.94 -10.86
CA SER A 444 -0.91 21.34 -11.27
C SER A 444 0.54 21.82 -11.33
N GLU A 445 1.48 21.08 -10.73
CA GLU A 445 2.91 21.34 -10.70
C GLU A 445 3.72 20.13 -11.22
N MET A 446 3.04 19.07 -11.67
CA MET A 446 3.61 17.82 -12.15
C MET A 446 2.68 17.22 -13.20
N ASP A 447 2.55 17.93 -14.32
CA ASP A 447 1.92 17.42 -15.54
C ASP A 447 2.95 16.63 -16.39
N THR A 448 2.58 16.25 -17.62
CA THR A 448 3.46 15.49 -18.51
C THR A 448 4.72 16.25 -18.90
N ASP A 449 4.65 17.58 -18.98
CA ASP A 449 5.77 18.41 -19.42
C ASP A 449 6.79 18.55 -18.30
N HIS A 450 6.32 18.80 -17.08
CA HIS A 450 7.17 18.82 -15.90
C HIS A 450 7.77 17.44 -15.60
N PHE A 451 7.05 16.34 -15.86
CA PHE A 451 7.64 15.01 -15.74
C PHE A 451 8.77 14.79 -16.78
N LEU A 452 8.61 15.28 -18.01
CA LEU A 452 9.68 15.25 -19.01
C LEU A 452 10.91 16.04 -18.55
N GLU A 453 10.72 17.21 -17.93
CA GLU A 453 11.82 17.98 -17.33
C GLU A 453 12.57 17.19 -16.24
N GLU A 454 11.86 16.38 -15.43
CA GLU A 454 12.50 15.48 -14.45
C GLU A 454 13.33 14.38 -15.13
N ILE A 455 12.82 13.82 -16.23
CA ILE A 455 13.54 12.82 -17.03
C ILE A 455 14.79 13.43 -17.66
N GLU A 456 14.68 14.64 -18.22
CA GLU A 456 15.79 15.40 -18.78
C GLU A 456 16.82 15.78 -17.72
N ALA A 457 16.40 16.20 -16.51
CA ALA A 457 17.29 16.51 -15.41
C ALA A 457 18.12 15.29 -14.99
N VAL A 458 17.48 14.12 -14.86
CA VAL A 458 18.19 12.86 -14.59
C VAL A 458 19.08 12.46 -15.77
N GLY A 459 18.61 12.61 -17.01
CA GLY A 459 19.39 12.37 -18.22
C GLY A 459 20.68 13.20 -18.24
N ASN A 460 20.58 14.51 -18.00
CA ASN A 460 21.71 15.42 -17.93
C ASN A 460 22.71 15.03 -16.84
N GLU A 461 22.23 14.65 -15.65
CA GLU A 461 23.09 14.18 -14.55
C GLU A 461 23.87 12.91 -14.91
N LEU A 462 23.29 12.05 -15.75
CA LEU A 462 23.90 10.80 -16.22
C LEU A 462 24.62 10.94 -17.56
N ASN A 463 24.58 12.12 -18.19
CA ASN A 463 25.04 12.37 -19.57
C ASN A 463 24.31 11.48 -20.61
N ILE A 464 23.00 11.29 -20.45
CA ILE A 464 22.11 10.54 -21.34
C ILE A 464 21.04 11.50 -21.88
N THR A 465 20.99 11.70 -23.19
CA THR A 465 19.92 12.48 -23.84
C THR A 465 18.66 11.60 -24.00
N PRO A 466 17.50 11.99 -23.45
CA PRO A 466 16.28 11.22 -23.62
C PRO A 466 15.77 11.27 -25.06
N THR A 467 15.25 10.14 -25.54
CA THR A 467 14.43 10.10 -26.77
C THR A 467 12.97 10.34 -26.40
N ILE A 468 12.31 11.32 -27.03
CA ILE A 468 10.94 11.72 -26.70
C ILE A 468 10.08 11.64 -27.96
N ILE A 469 8.93 10.97 -27.87
CA ILE A 469 7.87 10.92 -28.88
C ILE A 469 6.61 11.52 -28.25
N ARG A 470 6.13 12.67 -28.75
CA ARG A 470 5.13 13.48 -28.03
C ARG A 470 3.93 13.89 -28.88
N GLY A 471 2.76 13.92 -28.26
CA GLY A 471 1.52 14.46 -28.83
C GLY A 471 1.13 13.79 -30.16
N GLN A 472 1.03 14.59 -31.23
CA GLN A 472 0.62 14.08 -32.55
C GLN A 472 1.63 13.11 -33.16
N GLU A 473 2.90 13.17 -32.75
CA GLU A 473 3.92 12.22 -33.23
C GLU A 473 3.60 10.79 -32.78
N LEU A 474 3.10 10.61 -31.54
CA LEU A 474 2.62 9.32 -31.04
C LEU A 474 1.54 8.75 -31.96
N LYS A 475 0.54 9.58 -32.32
CA LYS A 475 -0.53 9.18 -33.24
C LYS A 475 0.01 8.77 -34.60
N GLN A 476 0.92 9.57 -35.17
CA GLN A 476 1.49 9.32 -36.49
C GLN A 476 2.34 8.04 -36.53
N LYS A 477 3.05 7.74 -35.43
CA LYS A 477 3.85 6.53 -35.27
C LYS A 477 3.05 5.30 -34.80
N GLY A 478 1.74 5.44 -34.58
CA GLY A 478 0.86 4.31 -34.25
C GLY A 478 0.74 3.97 -32.76
N PHE A 479 1.17 4.84 -31.85
CA PHE A 479 1.03 4.69 -30.40
C PHE A 479 -0.39 5.03 -29.92
N GLY A 480 -1.38 4.27 -30.40
CA GLY A 480 -2.79 4.56 -30.15
C GLY A 480 -3.26 4.35 -28.70
N GLY A 481 -2.52 3.59 -27.89
CA GLY A 481 -2.78 3.46 -26.46
C GLY A 481 -2.44 4.76 -25.72
N ILE A 482 -1.16 5.14 -25.75
CA ILE A 482 -0.66 6.36 -25.07
C ILE A 482 -1.36 7.61 -25.60
N TYR A 483 -1.39 7.79 -26.92
CA TYR A 483 -2.06 8.94 -27.53
C TYR A 483 -3.54 8.98 -27.17
N GLY A 484 -4.21 7.83 -27.26
CA GLY A 484 -5.63 7.72 -27.02
C GLY A 484 -6.02 8.09 -25.59
N VAL A 485 -5.23 7.67 -24.59
CA VAL A 485 -5.46 8.03 -23.18
C VAL A 485 -5.25 9.54 -22.95
N GLY A 486 -4.14 10.10 -23.44
CA GLY A 486 -3.75 11.47 -23.10
C GLY A 486 -4.32 12.59 -23.99
N LYS A 487 -4.97 12.29 -25.13
CA LYS A 487 -5.41 13.31 -26.12
C LYS A 487 -6.41 14.35 -25.60
N ALA A 488 -7.00 14.15 -24.42
CA ALA A 488 -7.97 15.08 -23.82
C ALA A 488 -7.33 16.10 -22.87
N ALA A 489 -6.11 15.83 -22.43
CA ALA A 489 -5.40 16.69 -21.50
C ALA A 489 -4.87 17.95 -22.17
N VAL A 490 -4.62 18.98 -21.38
CA VAL A 490 -4.01 20.24 -21.83
C VAL A 490 -2.56 19.99 -22.25
N HIS A 491 -1.81 19.25 -21.43
CA HIS A 491 -0.44 18.85 -21.72
C HIS A 491 -0.44 17.52 -22.47
N PRO A 492 0.21 17.44 -23.65
CA PRO A 492 0.09 16.29 -24.53
C PRO A 492 0.85 15.08 -23.99
N PRO A 493 0.36 13.85 -24.25
CA PRO A 493 1.03 12.64 -23.81
C PRO A 493 2.39 12.45 -24.49
N ALA A 494 3.27 11.69 -23.85
CA ALA A 494 4.61 11.40 -24.36
C ALA A 494 5.07 9.97 -24.02
N LEU A 495 5.84 9.38 -24.93
CA LEU A 495 6.74 8.27 -24.62
C LEU A 495 8.15 8.85 -24.51
N ALA A 496 8.82 8.66 -23.37
CA ALA A 496 10.20 9.09 -23.17
C ALA A 496 11.09 7.90 -22.84
N VAL A 497 12.34 7.91 -23.31
CA VAL A 497 13.28 6.80 -23.14
C VAL A 497 14.67 7.31 -22.75
N LEU A 498 15.20 6.83 -21.63
CA LEU A 498 16.61 6.94 -21.27
C LEU A 498 17.32 5.61 -21.58
N SER A 499 18.46 5.67 -22.25
CA SER A 499 19.19 4.48 -22.70
C SER A 499 20.64 4.51 -22.23
N HIS A 500 21.03 3.52 -21.43
CA HIS A 500 22.42 3.24 -21.07
C HIS A 500 22.90 2.03 -21.88
N THR A 501 23.89 2.23 -22.75
CA THR A 501 24.40 1.18 -23.65
C THR A 501 25.92 1.09 -23.58
N PRO A 502 26.48 0.47 -22.52
CA PRO A 502 27.92 0.38 -22.32
C PRO A 502 28.55 -0.60 -23.31
N ILE A 503 29.82 -0.36 -23.65
CA ILE A 503 30.60 -1.29 -24.49
C ILE A 503 30.73 -2.63 -23.77
N GLY A 504 30.44 -3.72 -24.48
CA GLY A 504 30.55 -5.08 -23.95
C GLY A 504 29.30 -5.59 -23.22
N ALA A 505 28.18 -4.86 -23.28
CA ALA A 505 26.88 -5.35 -22.82
C ALA A 505 26.51 -6.67 -23.52
N THR A 506 25.99 -7.62 -22.75
CA THR A 506 25.62 -8.96 -23.21
C THR A 506 24.11 -9.19 -23.23
N GLN A 507 23.38 -8.40 -22.46
CA GLN A 507 21.91 -8.44 -22.38
C GLN A 507 21.33 -7.05 -22.54
N THR A 508 20.07 -7.01 -22.99
CA THR A 508 19.27 -5.79 -23.08
C THR A 508 18.07 -5.88 -22.17
N ILE A 509 18.00 -4.96 -21.20
CA ILE A 509 16.95 -4.89 -20.20
C ILE A 509 16.14 -3.62 -20.42
N ALA A 510 14.82 -3.71 -20.35
CA ALA A 510 13.93 -2.57 -20.37
C ALA A 510 13.06 -2.51 -19.12
N TRP A 511 13.02 -1.32 -18.50
CA TRP A 511 12.15 -0.98 -17.40
C TRP A 511 11.09 0.02 -17.88
N ILE A 512 9.82 -0.36 -17.78
CA ILE A 512 8.69 0.40 -18.31
C ILE A 512 7.87 0.94 -17.12
N GLY A 513 7.62 2.23 -17.09
CA GLY A 513 6.86 2.87 -16.02
C GLY A 513 5.54 3.48 -16.51
N LYS A 514 4.43 3.13 -15.83
CA LYS A 514 3.16 3.88 -15.97
C LYS A 514 3.35 5.29 -15.41
N GLY A 515 3.19 6.30 -16.26
CA GLY A 515 3.34 7.72 -15.93
C GLY A 515 2.04 8.49 -16.09
N ILE A 516 0.94 8.02 -15.50
CA ILE A 516 -0.31 8.78 -15.50
C ILE A 516 -0.23 9.88 -14.46
N VAL A 517 0.06 11.11 -14.89
CA VAL A 517 0.35 12.24 -13.99
C VAL A 517 -0.87 12.68 -13.18
N TYR A 518 -2.06 12.44 -13.72
CA TYR A 518 -3.32 12.49 -12.98
C TYR A 518 -4.36 11.60 -13.66
N ASP A 519 -5.14 10.89 -12.85
CA ASP A 519 -6.19 9.99 -13.32
C ASP A 519 -7.57 10.42 -12.81
N THR A 520 -8.35 11.05 -13.69
CA THR A 520 -9.76 11.37 -13.41
C THR A 520 -10.67 10.16 -13.60
N GLY A 521 -10.17 9.10 -14.25
CA GLY A 521 -10.90 7.97 -14.83
C GLY A 521 -11.44 8.20 -16.23
N GLY A 522 -11.22 9.39 -16.81
CA GLY A 522 -11.80 9.77 -18.09
C GLY A 522 -13.33 9.80 -18.01
N LEU A 523 -14.01 9.38 -19.08
CA LEU A 523 -15.48 9.37 -19.10
C LEU A 523 -16.11 8.33 -18.17
N SER A 524 -15.34 7.31 -17.77
CA SER A 524 -15.65 6.40 -16.65
C SER A 524 -15.20 7.05 -15.33
N ILE A 525 -15.71 8.25 -15.08
CA ILE A 525 -15.18 9.17 -14.08
C ILE A 525 -15.14 8.56 -12.68
N LYS A 526 -14.00 8.73 -11.99
CA LYS A 526 -13.87 8.32 -10.59
C LYS A 526 -14.81 9.13 -9.70
N SER A 527 -15.31 8.48 -8.66
CA SER A 527 -16.12 9.14 -7.63
C SER A 527 -15.31 10.17 -6.83
N LYS A 528 -16.03 11.08 -6.15
CA LYS A 528 -15.45 12.08 -5.24
C LYS A 528 -14.50 11.48 -4.19
N SER A 529 -14.73 10.24 -3.75
CA SER A 529 -13.90 9.57 -2.74
C SER A 529 -12.72 8.79 -3.31
N THR A 530 -12.77 8.40 -4.58
CA THR A 530 -11.74 7.55 -5.22
C THR A 530 -10.76 8.34 -6.08
N MET A 531 -11.12 9.54 -6.52
CA MET A 531 -10.23 10.43 -7.28
C MET A 531 -9.13 11.11 -6.43
N PRO A 532 -9.36 11.52 -5.16
CA PRO A 532 -8.29 12.10 -4.34
C PRO A 532 -7.14 11.10 -4.15
N GLY A 533 -5.93 11.56 -4.45
CA GLY A 533 -4.72 10.73 -4.40
C GLY A 533 -4.25 10.22 -5.77
N MET A 534 -5.02 10.44 -6.86
CA MET A 534 -4.63 10.03 -8.21
C MET A 534 -3.46 10.81 -8.82
N LYS A 535 -2.97 11.86 -8.16
CA LYS A 535 -1.63 12.42 -8.45
C LYS A 535 -0.51 11.38 -8.34
N ARG A 536 -0.76 10.29 -7.59
CA ARG A 536 0.19 9.21 -7.36
C ARG A 536 0.22 8.19 -8.50
N ASP A 537 -0.61 8.36 -9.52
CA ASP A 537 -0.81 7.36 -10.56
C ASP A 537 0.34 7.30 -11.60
N CYS A 538 1.34 8.16 -11.41
CA CYS A 538 2.63 8.16 -12.08
C CYS A 538 3.73 7.45 -11.27
N GLY A 539 3.37 6.79 -10.16
CA GLY A 539 4.33 6.19 -9.23
C GLY A 539 5.20 5.10 -9.85
N GLY A 540 4.69 4.38 -10.85
CA GLY A 540 5.46 3.41 -11.63
C GLY A 540 6.62 4.08 -12.38
N ALA A 541 6.33 5.11 -13.18
CA ALA A 541 7.35 5.89 -13.87
C ALA A 541 8.33 6.58 -12.92
N ALA A 542 7.84 7.16 -11.82
CA ALA A 542 8.68 7.86 -10.86
C ALA A 542 9.69 6.91 -10.17
N ALA A 543 9.25 5.70 -9.81
CA ALA A 543 10.12 4.71 -9.22
C ALA A 543 11.11 4.09 -10.23
N ILE A 544 10.72 3.91 -11.51
CA ILE A 544 11.68 3.54 -12.56
C ILE A 544 12.74 4.63 -12.77
N LEU A 545 12.36 5.92 -12.77
CA LEU A 545 13.30 7.02 -12.94
C LEU A 545 14.34 7.05 -11.79
N GLY A 546 13.87 6.95 -10.55
CA GLY A 546 14.73 6.88 -9.37
C GLY A 546 15.65 5.65 -9.36
N ALA A 547 15.12 4.48 -9.73
CA ALA A 547 15.89 3.24 -9.80
C ALA A 547 16.93 3.25 -10.93
N PHE A 548 16.57 3.77 -12.10
CA PHE A 548 17.47 3.92 -13.24
C PHE A 548 18.65 4.81 -12.86
N LYS A 549 18.38 5.99 -12.29
CA LYS A 549 19.42 6.91 -11.78
C LYS A 549 20.38 6.22 -10.81
N ALA A 550 19.86 5.54 -9.80
CA ALA A 550 20.69 4.84 -8.83
C ALA A 550 21.53 3.73 -9.49
N THR A 551 20.94 2.98 -10.42
CA THR A 551 21.59 1.84 -11.09
C THR A 551 22.74 2.27 -12.00
N ILE A 552 22.54 3.31 -12.81
CA ILE A 552 23.57 3.80 -13.73
C ILE A 552 24.77 4.39 -12.96
N LYS A 553 24.51 5.11 -11.86
CA LYS A 553 25.59 5.64 -11.00
C LYS A 553 26.45 4.56 -10.36
N GLN A 554 25.91 3.35 -10.14
CA GLN A 554 26.67 2.20 -9.64
C GLN A 554 27.48 1.48 -10.75
N GLY A 555 27.50 2.01 -11.98
CA GLY A 555 28.32 1.50 -13.07
C GLY A 555 27.77 0.22 -13.69
N PHE A 556 26.45 0.14 -13.89
CA PHE A 556 25.76 -0.99 -14.54
C PHE A 556 26.41 -1.39 -15.87
N LYS A 557 26.50 -2.71 -16.12
CA LYS A 557 27.38 -3.29 -17.15
C LYS A 557 26.67 -3.78 -18.42
N ASP A 558 25.36 -3.95 -18.38
CA ASP A 558 24.56 -4.37 -19.53
C ASP A 558 23.72 -3.19 -20.08
N ASN A 559 23.04 -3.40 -21.22
CA ASN A 559 22.15 -2.38 -21.75
C ASN A 559 20.93 -2.25 -20.83
N LEU A 560 20.61 -1.03 -20.43
CA LEU A 560 19.42 -0.74 -19.64
C LEU A 560 18.68 0.45 -20.25
N HIS A 561 17.39 0.24 -20.53
CA HIS A 561 16.48 1.27 -21.01
C HIS A 561 15.41 1.54 -19.96
N ALA A 562 15.16 2.81 -19.66
CA ALA A 562 14.00 3.23 -18.89
C ALA A 562 12.99 3.91 -19.83
N VAL A 563 11.82 3.31 -20.00
CA VAL A 563 10.73 3.77 -20.86
C VAL A 563 9.59 4.33 -19.99
N PHE A 564 9.20 5.56 -20.25
CA PHE A 564 8.19 6.28 -19.48
C PHE A 564 6.95 6.53 -20.35
N CYS A 565 5.82 5.96 -19.95
CA CYS A 565 4.54 6.10 -20.65
C CYS A 565 3.73 7.22 -19.99
N LEU A 566 3.92 8.47 -20.45
CA LEU A 566 3.38 9.67 -19.83
C LEU A 566 2.06 10.11 -20.46
N ALA A 567 1.04 10.30 -19.64
CA ALA A 567 -0.24 10.88 -20.05
C ALA A 567 -0.99 11.45 -18.84
N GLU A 568 -1.97 12.31 -19.07
CA GLU A 568 -3.02 12.62 -18.09
C GLU A 568 -4.33 12.03 -18.61
N ASN A 569 -5.04 11.25 -17.79
CA ASN A 569 -6.34 10.69 -18.15
C ASN A 569 -7.43 11.71 -17.81
N ALA A 570 -7.62 12.67 -18.70
CA ALA A 570 -8.51 13.81 -18.53
C ALA A 570 -9.92 13.59 -19.10
N VAL A 571 -10.89 14.37 -18.62
CA VAL A 571 -12.23 14.47 -19.20
C VAL A 571 -12.29 15.67 -20.15
N GLY A 572 -12.79 15.44 -21.37
CA GLY A 572 -12.98 16.51 -22.34
C GLY A 572 -13.69 16.02 -23.60
N PRO A 573 -14.05 16.92 -24.53
CA PRO A 573 -14.75 16.57 -25.76
C PRO A 573 -14.00 15.57 -26.65
N THR A 574 -12.67 15.56 -26.55
CA THR A 574 -11.77 14.65 -27.29
C THR A 574 -11.40 13.40 -26.51
N ALA A 575 -11.88 13.22 -25.27
CA ALA A 575 -11.60 12.05 -24.45
C ALA A 575 -12.04 10.76 -25.14
N THR A 576 -11.27 9.71 -24.87
CA THR A 576 -11.67 8.35 -25.25
C THR A 576 -12.99 8.00 -24.56
N ARG A 577 -13.86 7.38 -25.33
CA ARG A 577 -15.18 6.93 -24.88
C ARG A 577 -15.16 5.43 -24.63
N PRO A 578 -15.98 4.93 -23.70
CA PRO A 578 -16.45 3.56 -23.82
C PRO A 578 -16.98 3.33 -25.24
N ASP A 579 -16.71 2.16 -25.81
CA ASP A 579 -16.96 1.73 -27.18
C ASP A 579 -15.99 2.26 -28.26
N ASP A 580 -15.12 3.22 -27.95
CA ASP A 580 -14.03 3.56 -28.88
C ASP A 580 -13.13 2.33 -29.09
N ILE A 581 -12.66 2.10 -30.32
CA ILE A 581 -11.68 1.06 -30.63
C ILE A 581 -10.33 1.73 -30.92
N HIS A 582 -9.32 1.37 -30.14
CA HIS A 582 -7.95 1.86 -30.32
C HIS A 582 -7.11 0.80 -31.02
N THR A 583 -6.32 1.21 -32.01
CA THR A 583 -5.22 0.37 -32.53
C THR A 583 -3.94 0.69 -31.76
N LEU A 584 -3.45 -0.26 -30.99
CA LEU A 584 -2.23 -0.10 -30.20
C LEU A 584 -0.98 -0.22 -31.07
N TYR A 585 0.18 0.14 -30.51
CA TYR A 585 1.48 0.05 -31.17
C TYR A 585 1.86 -1.41 -31.56
N SER A 586 1.26 -2.39 -30.88
CA SER A 586 1.36 -3.80 -31.26
C SER A 586 0.75 -4.11 -32.64
N GLY A 587 -0.18 -3.28 -33.10
CA GLY A 587 -1.08 -3.55 -34.22
C GLY A 587 -2.41 -4.18 -33.79
N LYS A 588 -2.56 -4.58 -32.52
CA LYS A 588 -3.81 -5.13 -31.99
C LYS A 588 -4.84 -4.02 -31.74
N THR A 589 -6.11 -4.37 -31.94
CA THR A 589 -7.26 -3.51 -31.69
C THR A 589 -7.86 -3.78 -30.31
N VAL A 590 -8.19 -2.72 -29.57
CA VAL A 590 -8.78 -2.80 -28.23
C VAL A 590 -10.05 -1.99 -28.17
N GLU A 591 -11.17 -2.65 -27.91
CA GLU A 591 -12.46 -2.02 -27.57
C GLU A 591 -12.40 -1.51 -26.14
N ILE A 592 -12.52 -0.21 -25.96
CA ILE A 592 -12.45 0.40 -24.63
C ILE A 592 -13.80 0.25 -23.96
N ASN A 593 -13.92 -0.58 -22.92
CA ASN A 593 -15.14 -0.70 -22.12
C ASN A 593 -15.05 0.02 -20.77
N ASN A 594 -13.85 0.43 -20.36
CA ASN A 594 -13.64 1.24 -19.16
C ASN A 594 -12.45 2.19 -19.36
N THR A 595 -12.69 3.50 -19.34
CA THR A 595 -11.63 4.50 -19.55
C THR A 595 -10.76 4.72 -18.30
N ASP A 596 -11.16 4.17 -17.15
CA ASP A 596 -10.39 4.12 -15.89
C ASP A 596 -9.43 2.91 -15.84
N ALA A 597 -9.39 2.14 -16.92
CA ALA A 597 -8.42 1.07 -17.15
C ALA A 597 -7.39 1.51 -18.22
N GLU A 598 -6.88 2.73 -18.07
CA GLU A 598 -5.99 3.42 -18.99
C GLU A 598 -4.53 2.97 -18.88
N GLY A 599 -4.07 2.66 -17.66
CA GLY A 599 -2.66 2.36 -17.38
C GLY A 599 -2.13 1.20 -18.21
N ARG A 600 -2.95 0.16 -18.44
CA ARG A 600 -2.59 -0.99 -19.27
C ARG A 600 -2.49 -0.65 -20.76
N LEU A 601 -3.23 0.36 -21.24
CA LEU A 601 -3.18 0.81 -22.63
C LEU A 601 -1.85 1.52 -22.88
N VAL A 602 -1.46 2.42 -21.98
CA VAL A 602 -0.20 3.16 -22.10
C VAL A 602 1.02 2.23 -21.95
N LEU A 603 0.94 1.28 -21.01
CA LEU A 603 1.98 0.26 -20.82
C LEU A 603 2.10 -0.70 -21.99
N SER A 604 0.99 -1.11 -22.61
CA SER A 604 1.03 -2.02 -23.75
C SER A 604 1.87 -1.44 -24.90
N ASP A 605 1.73 -0.14 -25.17
CA ASP A 605 2.54 0.51 -26.18
C ASP A 605 4.03 0.56 -25.77
N GLY A 606 4.33 0.89 -24.51
CA GLY A 606 5.70 0.94 -23.99
C GLY A 606 6.41 -0.42 -23.97
N VAL A 607 5.70 -1.49 -23.57
CA VAL A 607 6.23 -2.87 -23.56
C VAL A 607 6.49 -3.36 -24.98
N VAL A 608 5.60 -3.05 -25.92
CA VAL A 608 5.81 -3.43 -27.33
C VAL A 608 6.98 -2.65 -27.93
N TYR A 609 7.13 -1.36 -27.63
CA TYR A 609 8.28 -0.57 -28.03
C TYR A 609 9.59 -1.15 -27.47
N ALA A 610 9.60 -1.53 -26.19
CA ALA A 610 10.75 -2.18 -25.57
C ALA A 610 11.11 -3.52 -26.27
N SER A 611 10.11 -4.30 -26.65
CA SER A 611 10.32 -5.57 -27.35
C SER A 611 10.75 -5.40 -28.81
N LYS A 612 10.08 -4.54 -29.58
CA LYS A 612 10.29 -4.39 -31.03
C LYS A 612 11.45 -3.47 -31.38
N ASP A 613 11.51 -2.30 -30.76
CA ASP A 613 12.41 -1.21 -31.14
C ASP A 613 13.71 -1.25 -30.33
N LEU A 614 13.64 -1.65 -29.07
CA LEU A 614 14.82 -1.78 -28.20
C LEU A 614 15.38 -3.21 -28.17
N SER A 615 14.66 -4.20 -28.72
CA SER A 615 15.07 -5.61 -28.70
C SER A 615 15.42 -6.12 -27.29
N ALA A 616 14.63 -5.74 -26.28
CA ALA A 616 14.88 -6.12 -24.90
C ALA A 616 14.67 -7.63 -24.66
N ASP A 617 15.65 -8.27 -24.01
CA ASP A 617 15.60 -9.65 -23.57
C ASP A 617 14.74 -9.82 -22.31
N ILE A 618 14.79 -8.81 -21.43
CA ILE A 618 14.07 -8.78 -20.15
C ILE A 618 13.28 -7.48 -20.08
N ILE A 619 11.98 -7.62 -19.85
CA ILE A 619 11.03 -6.50 -19.74
C ILE A 619 10.43 -6.55 -18.34
N LEU A 620 10.60 -5.48 -17.57
CA LEU A 620 9.93 -5.24 -16.31
C LEU A 620 9.06 -4.00 -16.46
N ASP A 621 7.75 -4.15 -16.30
CA ASP A 621 6.85 -3.01 -16.17
C ASP A 621 6.41 -2.81 -14.71
N MET A 622 6.22 -1.55 -14.31
CA MET A 622 5.79 -1.19 -12.97
C MET A 622 4.72 -0.09 -13.01
N ALA A 623 3.66 -0.28 -12.22
CA ALA A 623 2.50 0.59 -12.24
C ALA A 623 1.67 0.57 -10.95
N THR A 624 1.08 1.71 -10.64
CA THR A 624 -0.09 1.84 -9.76
C THR A 624 -1.34 1.46 -10.55
N LEU A 625 -1.55 0.17 -10.81
CA LEU A 625 -2.47 -0.24 -11.88
C LEU A 625 -3.92 -0.47 -11.43
N THR A 626 -4.16 -1.11 -10.28
CA THR A 626 -5.52 -1.54 -9.90
C THR A 626 -5.77 -1.43 -8.40
N GLY A 627 -7.03 -1.18 -8.03
CA GLY A 627 -7.50 -1.39 -6.65
C GLY A 627 -7.52 -2.87 -6.24
N GLY A 628 -7.65 -3.79 -7.21
CA GLY A 628 -7.63 -5.23 -6.99
C GLY A 628 -6.31 -5.75 -6.40
N GLN A 629 -5.19 -5.08 -6.68
CA GLN A 629 -3.90 -5.35 -6.03
C GLN A 629 -4.03 -5.28 -4.50
N GLY A 630 -4.64 -4.21 -3.97
CA GLY A 630 -4.77 -4.00 -2.53
C GLY A 630 -5.64 -5.05 -1.84
N ILE A 631 -6.63 -5.61 -2.55
CA ILE A 631 -7.45 -6.73 -2.07
C ILE A 631 -6.64 -8.03 -2.05
N SER A 632 -5.78 -8.23 -3.06
CA SER A 632 -5.06 -9.49 -3.28
C SER A 632 -3.83 -9.63 -2.38
N THR A 633 -2.97 -8.63 -2.34
CA THR A 633 -1.65 -8.70 -1.66
C THR A 633 -1.52 -7.70 -0.51
N GLY A 634 -2.55 -6.90 -0.24
CA GLY A 634 -2.54 -5.90 0.83
C GLY A 634 -1.75 -4.65 0.48
N LYS A 635 -1.50 -3.81 1.49
CA LYS A 635 -0.93 -2.45 1.31
C LYS A 635 0.59 -2.40 1.15
N TYR A 636 1.30 -3.38 1.71
CA TYR A 636 2.77 -3.36 1.79
C TYR A 636 3.45 -4.24 0.74
N HIS A 637 2.70 -5.14 0.09
CA HIS A 637 3.23 -6.04 -0.94
C HIS A 637 2.71 -5.63 -2.30
N ALA A 638 3.59 -5.21 -3.20
CA ALA A 638 3.24 -5.10 -4.61
C ALA A 638 2.93 -6.50 -5.18
N ALA A 639 1.95 -6.55 -6.09
CA ALA A 639 1.64 -7.76 -6.83
C ALA A 639 2.63 -7.93 -7.98
N ILE A 640 3.21 -9.13 -8.12
CA ILE A 640 4.02 -9.49 -9.29
C ILE A 640 3.26 -10.54 -10.12
N MET A 641 3.29 -10.38 -11.44
CA MET A 641 2.74 -11.34 -12.38
C MET A 641 3.78 -11.52 -13.48
N THR A 642 4.31 -12.73 -13.64
CA THR A 642 5.43 -12.99 -14.54
C THR A 642 5.28 -14.34 -15.22
N ASN A 643 5.78 -14.43 -16.45
CA ASN A 643 5.86 -15.66 -17.24
C ASN A 643 7.04 -16.56 -16.86
N SER A 644 7.80 -16.19 -15.82
CA SER A 644 9.00 -16.92 -15.40
C SER A 644 9.04 -17.09 -13.88
N GLU A 645 8.99 -18.35 -13.44
CA GLU A 645 9.14 -18.72 -12.03
C GLU A 645 10.47 -18.23 -11.43
N GLN A 646 11.54 -18.20 -12.25
CA GLN A 646 12.84 -17.68 -11.82
C GLN A 646 12.77 -16.19 -11.47
N TRP A 647 12.13 -15.39 -12.33
CA TRP A 647 11.95 -13.96 -12.08
C TRP A 647 10.99 -13.71 -10.93
N GLU A 648 9.97 -14.55 -10.76
CA GLU A 648 9.07 -14.49 -9.60
C GLU A 648 9.86 -14.60 -8.28
N MET A 649 10.67 -15.65 -8.15
CA MET A 649 11.51 -15.87 -6.97
C MET A 649 12.54 -14.75 -6.77
N ALA A 650 13.11 -14.24 -7.86
CA ALA A 650 14.08 -13.14 -7.81
C ALA A 650 13.44 -11.85 -7.29
N CYS A 651 12.25 -11.48 -7.78
CA CYS A 651 11.51 -10.31 -7.34
C CYS A 651 11.09 -10.40 -5.85
N VAL A 652 10.62 -11.57 -5.40
CA VAL A 652 10.28 -11.80 -3.98
C VAL A 652 11.52 -11.65 -3.09
N ARG A 653 12.66 -12.20 -3.52
CA ARG A 653 13.93 -12.07 -2.80
C ARG A 653 14.38 -10.61 -2.74
N ALA A 654 14.37 -9.93 -3.89
CA ALA A 654 14.75 -8.52 -4.01
C ALA A 654 13.90 -7.63 -3.10
N GLY A 655 12.58 -7.82 -3.10
CA GLY A 655 11.66 -7.07 -2.25
C GLY A 655 11.90 -7.29 -0.76
N ARG A 656 12.25 -8.53 -0.35
CA ARG A 656 12.64 -8.81 1.05
C ARG A 656 13.98 -8.17 1.42
N SER A 657 14.96 -8.13 0.52
CA SER A 657 16.26 -7.51 0.79
C SER A 657 16.26 -5.97 0.71
N SER A 658 15.32 -5.37 -0.02
CA SER A 658 15.17 -3.91 -0.13
C SER A 658 14.18 -3.32 0.87
N GLY A 659 13.27 -4.15 1.39
CA GLY A 659 12.12 -3.69 2.16
C GLY A 659 10.94 -3.22 1.30
N ASP A 660 11.04 -3.27 -0.03
CA ASP A 660 9.94 -2.98 -0.96
C ASP A 660 9.30 -4.30 -1.39
N LEU A 661 8.40 -4.80 -0.54
CA LEU A 661 7.92 -6.17 -0.60
C LEU A 661 7.08 -6.45 -1.85
N THR A 662 7.17 -7.68 -2.33
CA THR A 662 6.40 -8.20 -3.45
C THR A 662 5.78 -9.55 -3.11
N HIS A 663 4.67 -9.88 -3.75
CA HIS A 663 4.02 -11.18 -3.64
C HIS A 663 3.43 -11.61 -4.99
N PRO A 664 3.60 -12.87 -5.41
CA PRO A 664 3.13 -13.33 -6.71
C PRO A 664 1.62 -13.49 -6.79
N LEU A 665 1.09 -13.13 -7.95
CA LEU A 665 -0.25 -13.48 -8.43
C LEU A 665 -0.17 -14.66 -9.39
N VAL A 666 -1.31 -15.31 -9.60
CA VAL A 666 -1.43 -16.45 -10.51
C VAL A 666 -1.18 -16.01 -11.96
N TYR A 667 -0.10 -16.50 -12.57
CA TYR A 667 0.14 -16.37 -14.00
C TYR A 667 -0.48 -17.56 -14.75
N CYS A 668 -1.66 -17.34 -15.35
CA CYS A 668 -2.37 -18.37 -16.12
C CYS A 668 -3.12 -17.72 -17.31
N PRO A 669 -2.39 -17.25 -18.33
CA PRO A 669 -2.97 -16.47 -19.42
C PRO A 669 -4.11 -17.18 -20.16
N GLU A 670 -4.03 -18.51 -20.28
CA GLU A 670 -5.05 -19.36 -20.91
C GLU A 670 -6.40 -19.33 -20.19
N LEU A 671 -6.43 -18.97 -18.89
CA LEU A 671 -7.67 -18.76 -18.14
C LEU A 671 -8.08 -17.27 -18.17
N HIS A 672 -7.11 -16.37 -17.99
CA HIS A 672 -7.37 -14.94 -17.80
C HIS A 672 -7.76 -14.22 -19.10
N PHE A 673 -7.21 -14.59 -20.25
CA PHE A 673 -7.46 -13.85 -21.50
C PHE A 673 -8.91 -13.93 -21.98
N SER A 674 -9.63 -15.00 -21.61
CA SER A 674 -11.04 -15.16 -21.97
C SER A 674 -11.93 -14.05 -21.40
N GLU A 675 -11.54 -13.44 -20.27
CA GLU A 675 -12.26 -12.34 -19.62
C GLU A 675 -12.24 -11.03 -20.43
N PHE A 676 -11.31 -10.90 -21.38
CA PHE A 676 -11.16 -9.71 -22.24
C PHE A 676 -11.77 -9.88 -23.63
N THR A 677 -12.66 -10.86 -23.83
CA THR A 677 -13.25 -11.12 -25.14
C THR A 677 -14.03 -9.90 -25.66
N SER A 678 -13.75 -9.50 -26.89
CA SER A 678 -14.52 -8.50 -27.65
C SER A 678 -15.23 -9.17 -28.84
N ALA A 679 -16.39 -8.65 -29.22
CA ALA A 679 -17.10 -9.07 -30.42
C ALA A 679 -16.62 -8.34 -31.69
N VAL A 680 -15.89 -7.23 -31.54
CA VAL A 680 -15.61 -6.26 -32.62
C VAL A 680 -14.13 -5.83 -32.70
N ALA A 681 -13.31 -6.19 -31.72
CA ALA A 681 -11.87 -5.94 -31.68
C ALA A 681 -11.11 -7.20 -31.21
N ASP A 682 -9.78 -7.16 -31.17
CA ASP A 682 -8.99 -8.29 -30.69
C ASP A 682 -9.22 -8.57 -29.19
N MET A 683 -9.51 -7.53 -28.40
CA MET A 683 -9.84 -7.64 -26.97
C MET A 683 -10.54 -6.38 -26.43
N LYS A 684 -11.06 -6.48 -25.21
CA LYS A 684 -11.47 -5.36 -24.36
C LYS A 684 -10.34 -4.96 -23.41
N ASN A 685 -10.38 -3.75 -22.86
CA ASN A 685 -9.36 -3.32 -21.89
C ASN A 685 -9.68 -3.70 -20.44
N SER A 686 -10.94 -3.87 -20.05
CA SER A 686 -11.34 -4.26 -18.69
C SER A 686 -12.15 -5.55 -18.68
N VAL A 687 -11.97 -6.34 -17.61
CA VAL A 687 -12.90 -7.39 -17.22
C VAL A 687 -14.22 -6.76 -16.78
N ALA A 688 -15.34 -7.40 -17.10
CA ALA A 688 -16.69 -6.90 -16.83
C ALA A 688 -17.15 -7.22 -15.40
#